data_AF-A0A669EV91-F1
#
_entry.id   AF-A0A669EV91-F1
#
_cell.length_a   1.000
_cell.length_b   1.000
_cell.length_c   1.000
_cell.angle_alpha   90.00
_cell.angle_beta   90.00
_cell.angle_gamma   90.00
#
_symmetry.space_group_name_H-M   'P 1'
#
loop_
_entity.id
_entity.type
_entity.pdbx_description
1 polymer ?
#
loop_
_entity_poly.entity_id
_entity_poly.type
_entity_poly.pdbx_seq_one_letter_code
_entity_poly.pdbx_strand_id
1 'polypeptide(L)'
;MPSYLSVSLMSAVGSLSIGGLALGPLLDTDAPRQESNLRSSAPKACSLTTTLSSAKHQLLVDRTVRRDCKTRLTNLCTAWIDYKKAYDSMPHSWILECLELYKINRTLRAFIRNSMGMWRTTLEANSKPIAQVTIKCGICQGDALSPLLFCIGLNPLSEIINKTGYGYRLRNGAVVSHLLYMDDIKLYAKSERDIDSLIHTTRLYSNDIGMSFGLEKCSRMVTKRGKVVRTEGIELPEGNIADIEDSYKYLGIPQANGNHEEAARKAATTKYLQRVRQVLRSQLNGKNKIRAINTYALPVIRYPAGVIGWPKEEIEATDIKTRKLLTMHGGFHPKSSTLRLYAKRKEGGRGLVSVSTTVQDETRNIHEYITKMAPTDSVLSEYLRQQKPKKEEEGEEPSWKDRPLHGMYHRQIEEVADIQKSYQWLDKAGLKDSTEALIMAAQEQALSTRSIEAGVYHTRQDPRCRLCKDAPETIQHITAGCKMLAGKAYMERHNQVAGIVYRNICAEYNLEVPRSKWEMPPRVMENDQAKILWDFQMQTDKMVVANQPDIVVVDKQKKTAVVIDVAVPNDSNIRKKEHEKLEKYQGLREELERMWRVKVTVVPVVIGALGAVTPKLGEWLQQIPGTTSEISVQKSAVLGTAKILRRTLKLPGLW
;
A
#
# COMPACT_ATOMS: atom_id res chain seq x y z
N MET A 1 20.38 -9.08 27.38
CA MET A 1 19.64 -7.86 27.81
C MET A 1 18.89 -7.29 26.61
N PRO A 2 17.67 -6.77 26.76
CA PRO A 2 17.01 -6.05 25.68
C PRO A 2 17.81 -4.81 25.31
N SER A 3 18.15 -4.68 24.03
CA SER A 3 18.84 -3.51 23.47
C SER A 3 17.82 -2.39 23.31
N TYR A 4 17.86 -1.37 24.16
CA TYR A 4 17.03 -0.18 24.02
C TYR A 4 17.73 0.82 23.09
N LEU A 5 16.99 1.35 22.12
CA LEU A 5 17.43 2.49 21.31
C LEU A 5 16.90 3.77 21.98
N SER A 6 17.80 4.65 22.42
CA SER A 6 17.45 5.94 22.99
C SER A 6 17.15 6.95 21.88
N VAL A 7 15.89 7.37 21.75
CA VAL A 7 15.47 8.43 20.81
C VAL A 7 15.33 9.75 21.56
N SER A 8 15.93 10.81 21.02
CA SER A 8 15.82 12.16 21.58
C SER A 8 14.82 12.99 20.77
N LEU A 9 13.74 13.43 21.41
CA LEU A 9 12.76 14.32 20.78
C LEU A 9 13.14 15.77 21.09
N MET A 10 13.51 16.52 20.05
CA MET A 10 13.67 17.96 20.14
C MET A 10 12.30 18.66 20.22
N SER A 11 12.27 19.82 20.87
CA SER A 11 11.07 20.67 20.88
C SER A 11 10.71 21.13 19.46
N ALA A 12 9.43 21.37 19.19
CA ALA A 12 8.96 21.78 17.86
C ALA A 12 9.65 23.06 17.35
N VAL A 13 9.95 24.00 18.25
CA VAL A 13 10.69 25.23 17.93
C VAL A 13 12.14 24.92 17.56
N GLY A 14 12.82 24.05 18.30
CA GLY A 14 14.18 23.60 17.97
C GLY A 14 14.25 22.92 16.61
N SER A 15 13.30 22.02 16.32
CA SER A 15 13.21 21.31 15.03
C SER A 15 12.94 22.27 13.86
N LEU A 16 12.11 23.29 14.05
CA LEU A 16 11.81 24.31 13.03
C LEU A 16 13.01 25.23 12.77
N SER A 17 13.70 25.69 13.82
CA SER A 17 14.91 26.51 13.67
C SER A 17 16.02 25.75 12.97
N ILE A 18 16.22 24.46 13.27
CA ILE A 18 17.22 23.62 12.61
C ILE A 18 16.83 23.33 11.15
N GLY A 19 15.57 22.97 10.89
CA GLY A 19 15.07 22.70 9.55
C GLY A 19 15.14 23.91 8.61
N GLY A 20 14.77 25.11 9.10
CA GLY A 20 14.71 26.33 8.30
C GLY A 20 16.03 27.09 8.19
N LEU A 21 16.83 27.20 9.27
CA LEU A 21 18.02 28.07 9.30
C LEU A 21 19.33 27.33 9.03
N ALA A 22 19.38 26.01 9.23
CA ALA A 22 20.60 25.22 9.04
C ALA A 22 20.51 24.27 7.84
N LEU A 23 19.45 23.47 7.72
CA LEU A 23 19.36 22.49 6.61
C LEU A 23 19.24 23.15 5.24
N GLY A 24 18.40 24.18 5.08
CA GLY A 24 18.23 24.90 3.81
C GLY A 24 19.56 25.41 3.28
N PRO A 25 20.28 26.29 4.00
CA PRO A 25 21.57 26.82 3.54
C PRO A 25 22.69 25.78 3.42
N LEU A 26 22.67 24.67 4.16
CA LEU A 26 23.65 23.57 4.01
C LEU A 26 23.43 22.75 2.73
N LEU A 27 22.20 22.76 2.20
CA LEU A 27 21.81 22.03 1.00
C LEU A 27 21.73 22.95 -0.24
N ASP A 28 21.44 24.25 -0.06
CA ASP A 28 21.24 25.29 -1.10
C ASP A 28 22.45 26.23 -1.31
N THR A 29 23.69 25.85 -0.99
CA THR A 29 24.83 26.75 -1.29
C THR A 29 25.07 26.84 -2.81
N ASP A 30 24.50 27.88 -3.44
CA ASP A 30 24.76 28.39 -4.79
C ASP A 30 26.23 28.81 -4.99
N ALA A 31 27.13 27.84 -5.12
CA ALA A 31 28.48 28.06 -5.62
C ALA A 31 28.94 26.87 -6.48
N PRO A 32 29.11 27.04 -7.81
CA PRO A 32 29.51 25.95 -8.72
C PRO A 32 30.92 25.38 -8.43
N ARG A 33 31.67 25.96 -7.47
CA ARG A 33 32.99 25.48 -6.99
C ARG A 33 32.96 24.73 -5.64
N GLN A 34 31.85 24.73 -4.90
CA GLN A 34 31.72 23.97 -3.64
C GLN A 34 30.87 22.70 -3.82
N GLU A 35 29.89 22.72 -4.71
CA GLU A 35 29.26 21.49 -5.18
C GLU A 35 30.30 20.53 -5.79
N SER A 36 31.34 21.01 -6.47
CA SER A 36 32.39 20.15 -7.03
C SER A 36 33.24 19.44 -5.98
N ASN A 37 33.43 20.00 -4.78
CA ASN A 37 34.24 19.38 -3.72
C ASN A 37 33.45 18.35 -2.89
N LEU A 38 32.13 18.52 -2.74
CA LEU A 38 31.26 17.47 -2.21
C LEU A 38 30.85 16.43 -3.27
N ARG A 39 30.78 16.80 -4.57
CA ARG A 39 30.38 15.89 -5.67
C ARG A 39 31.53 15.12 -6.32
N SER A 40 32.77 15.63 -6.36
CA SER A 40 33.90 14.92 -7.01
C SER A 40 34.29 13.63 -6.29
N SER A 41 33.93 13.46 -5.02
CA SER A 41 34.08 12.24 -4.22
C SER A 41 32.78 11.42 -4.10
N ALA A 42 31.69 11.84 -4.75
CA ALA A 42 30.33 11.43 -4.42
C ALA A 42 29.80 10.06 -4.89
N PRO A 43 30.48 9.21 -5.68
CA PRO A 43 30.01 7.83 -5.77
C PRO A 43 30.18 7.08 -4.44
N LYS A 44 31.02 7.56 -3.53
CA LYS A 44 31.46 6.84 -2.31
C LYS A 44 31.20 7.56 -0.99
N ALA A 45 30.96 8.88 -1.01
CA ALA A 45 30.64 9.64 0.20
C ALA A 45 29.15 9.50 0.59
N CYS A 46 28.92 9.40 1.90
CA CYS A 46 27.64 9.30 2.63
C CYS A 46 26.51 10.13 1.95
N SER A 47 25.71 9.49 1.08
CA SER A 47 24.71 10.20 0.28
C SER A 47 23.42 10.45 1.06
N LEU A 48 23.19 11.72 1.37
CA LEU A 48 21.91 12.25 1.88
C LEU A 48 21.03 12.84 0.77
N THR A 49 21.31 12.57 -0.51
CA THR A 49 20.54 13.11 -1.63
C THR A 49 19.28 12.31 -1.94
N THR A 50 18.21 13.05 -2.20
CA THR A 50 16.79 12.66 -2.26
C THR A 50 16.38 11.89 -3.52
N THR A 51 17.26 11.11 -4.15
CA THR A 51 16.92 10.32 -5.35
C THR A 51 17.30 8.85 -5.18
N LEU A 52 16.29 7.98 -5.18
CA LEU A 52 16.38 6.50 -5.13
C LEU A 52 17.48 5.92 -4.20
N SER A 53 17.23 6.00 -2.89
CA SER A 53 17.82 5.20 -1.79
C SER A 53 19.32 4.86 -1.89
N SER A 54 20.14 5.69 -1.26
CA SER A 54 21.58 5.49 -1.01
C SER A 54 21.96 4.05 -0.61
N ALA A 55 21.10 3.35 0.15
CA ALA A 55 21.31 1.95 0.51
C ALA A 55 21.26 0.97 -0.67
N LYS A 56 20.30 1.13 -1.59
CA LYS A 56 20.19 0.27 -2.78
C LYS A 56 21.38 0.48 -3.72
N HIS A 57 21.81 1.73 -3.91
CA HIS A 57 23.01 2.04 -4.68
C HIS A 57 24.24 1.31 -4.15
N GLN A 58 24.50 1.37 -2.84
CA GLN A 58 25.62 0.68 -2.23
C GLN A 58 25.54 -0.85 -2.36
N LEU A 59 24.34 -1.42 -2.23
CA LEU A 59 24.12 -2.84 -2.45
C LEU A 59 24.38 -3.24 -3.91
N LEU A 60 24.06 -2.38 -4.88
CA LEU A 60 24.41 -2.60 -6.29
C LEU A 60 25.93 -2.56 -6.50
N VAL A 61 26.64 -1.58 -5.94
CA VAL A 61 28.11 -1.51 -6.00
C VAL A 61 28.76 -2.76 -5.41
N ASP A 62 28.32 -3.20 -4.23
CA ASP A 62 28.81 -4.43 -3.60
C ASP A 62 28.58 -5.66 -4.50
N ARG A 63 27.39 -5.76 -5.10
CA ARG A 63 27.03 -6.84 -6.02
C ARG A 63 27.94 -6.84 -7.25
N THR A 64 28.25 -5.66 -7.82
CA THR A 64 29.16 -5.51 -8.96
C THR A 64 30.56 -6.02 -8.62
N VAL A 65 31.12 -5.60 -7.48
CA VAL A 65 32.46 -6.01 -7.03
C VAL A 65 32.53 -7.52 -6.83
N ARG A 66 31.54 -8.12 -6.16
CA ARG A 66 31.52 -9.57 -5.90
C ARG A 66 31.33 -10.38 -7.18
N ARG A 67 30.48 -9.92 -8.10
CA ARG A 67 30.24 -10.58 -9.39
C ARG A 67 31.47 -10.49 -10.29
N ASP A 68 32.14 -9.36 -10.34
CA ASP A 68 33.42 -9.20 -11.06
C ASP A 68 34.48 -10.16 -10.48
N CYS A 69 34.61 -10.23 -9.15
CA CYS A 69 35.57 -11.12 -8.50
C CYS A 69 35.32 -12.61 -8.81
N LYS A 70 34.05 -13.05 -8.74
CA LYS A 70 33.67 -14.44 -9.05
C LYS A 70 33.85 -14.78 -10.53
N THR A 71 33.46 -13.88 -11.43
CA THR A 71 33.54 -14.12 -12.89
C THR A 71 34.98 -14.10 -13.39
N ARG A 72 35.83 -13.24 -12.83
CA ARG A 72 37.24 -13.14 -13.20
C ARG A 72 38.19 -14.01 -12.39
N LEU A 73 37.69 -14.71 -11.37
CA LEU A 73 38.49 -15.53 -10.45
C LEU A 73 39.66 -14.73 -9.84
N THR A 74 39.39 -13.51 -9.38
CA THR A 74 40.39 -12.65 -8.72
C THR A 74 40.38 -12.84 -7.20
N ASN A 75 41.30 -12.17 -6.51
CA ASN A 75 41.30 -12.08 -5.06
C ASN A 75 40.55 -10.82 -4.61
N LEU A 76 39.77 -10.95 -3.54
CA LEU A 76 39.00 -9.87 -2.93
C LEU A 76 38.97 -10.09 -1.42
N CYS A 77 39.36 -9.07 -0.66
CA CYS A 77 39.19 -9.03 0.78
C CYS A 77 38.21 -7.92 1.12
N THR A 78 37.26 -8.20 2.01
CA THR A 78 36.29 -7.22 2.48
C THR A 78 36.24 -7.20 4.00
N ALA A 79 36.08 -6.02 4.59
CA ALA A 79 35.85 -5.87 6.02
C ALA A 79 34.62 -5.02 6.27
N TRP A 80 33.85 -5.38 7.28
CA TRP A 80 32.72 -4.60 7.80
C TRP A 80 33.13 -4.06 9.17
N ILE A 81 33.02 -2.75 9.33
CA ILE A 81 33.37 -2.03 10.54
C ILE A 81 32.10 -1.33 11.05
N ASP A 82 31.75 -1.58 12.31
CA ASP A 82 30.63 -0.96 13.03
C ASP A 82 31.20 -0.17 14.21
N TYR A 83 30.72 1.04 14.44
CA TYR A 83 31.11 1.86 15.58
C TYR A 83 30.26 1.58 16.81
N LYS A 84 30.90 1.51 17.98
CA LYS A 84 30.18 1.44 19.26
C LYS A 84 29.44 2.75 19.50
N LYS A 85 28.10 2.67 19.52
CA LYS A 85 27.21 3.81 19.76
C LYS A 85 27.55 5.01 18.87
N ALA A 86 27.65 4.79 17.56
CA ALA A 86 28.21 5.73 16.60
C ALA A 86 27.72 7.19 16.76
N TYR A 87 26.40 7.38 16.89
CA TYR A 87 25.80 8.72 17.06
C TYR A 87 26.16 9.34 18.42
N ASP A 88 26.22 8.55 19.49
CA ASP A 88 26.51 9.04 20.84
C ASP A 88 28.01 9.35 21.04
N SER A 89 28.87 8.80 20.17
CA SER A 89 30.33 8.86 20.31
C SER A 89 30.98 9.99 19.52
N MET A 90 30.26 10.69 18.63
CA MET A 90 30.83 11.73 17.75
C MET A 90 31.16 13.02 18.52
N PRO A 91 32.43 13.47 18.62
CA PRO A 91 32.75 14.67 19.39
C PRO A 91 32.28 15.96 18.72
N HIS A 92 31.73 16.88 19.52
CA HIS A 92 31.32 18.21 19.03
C HIS A 92 32.50 19.02 18.51
N SER A 93 33.68 18.88 19.12
CA SER A 93 34.91 19.51 18.64
C SER A 93 35.22 19.08 17.21
N TRP A 94 35.20 17.78 16.92
CA TRP A 94 35.49 17.25 15.59
C TRP A 94 34.48 17.71 14.53
N ILE A 95 33.19 17.75 14.87
CA ILE A 95 32.16 18.30 13.97
C ILE A 95 32.48 19.75 13.60
N LEU A 96 32.85 20.59 14.59
CA LEU A 96 33.17 21.99 14.36
C LEU A 96 34.43 22.18 13.51
N GLU A 97 35.46 21.35 13.73
CA GLU A 97 36.67 21.31 12.91
C GLU A 97 36.34 20.92 11.46
N CYS A 98 35.49 19.91 11.25
CA CYS A 98 35.05 19.52 9.91
C CYS A 98 34.27 20.63 9.21
N LEU A 99 33.37 21.34 9.91
CA LEU A 99 32.67 22.50 9.34
C LEU A 99 33.63 23.62 8.94
N GLU A 100 34.71 23.82 9.70
CA GLU A 100 35.79 24.75 9.36
C GLU A 100 36.59 24.29 8.14
N LEU A 101 36.98 23.02 8.08
CA LEU A 101 37.68 22.41 6.95
C LEU A 101 36.90 22.54 5.64
N TYR A 102 35.57 22.37 5.69
CA TYR A 102 34.69 22.56 4.53
C TYR A 102 34.36 24.02 4.23
N LYS A 103 34.90 24.98 5.00
CA LYS A 103 34.70 26.42 4.84
C LYS A 103 33.23 26.81 4.88
N ILE A 104 32.46 26.15 5.75
CA ILE A 104 31.05 26.47 5.99
C ILE A 104 30.95 27.87 6.60
N ASN A 105 29.91 28.62 6.22
CA ASN A 105 29.68 29.99 6.65
C ASN A 105 29.80 30.15 8.18
N ARG A 106 30.52 31.19 8.62
CA ARG A 106 30.80 31.46 10.04
C ARG A 106 29.52 31.58 10.90
N THR A 107 28.47 32.20 10.38
CA THR A 107 27.19 32.37 11.07
C THR A 107 26.54 31.01 11.34
N LEU A 108 26.53 30.15 10.33
CA LEU A 108 25.98 28.80 10.45
C LEU A 108 26.81 27.92 11.40
N ARG A 109 28.15 27.99 11.33
CA ARG A 109 29.02 27.29 12.28
C ARG A 109 28.79 27.76 13.72
N ALA A 110 28.61 29.07 13.93
CA ALA A 110 28.28 29.63 15.24
C ALA A 110 26.91 29.14 15.73
N PHE A 111 25.90 29.10 14.86
CA PHE A 111 24.59 28.56 15.16
C PHE A 111 24.67 27.08 15.60
N ILE A 112 25.36 26.24 14.83
CA ILE A 112 25.53 24.81 15.14
C ILE A 112 26.27 24.63 16.47
N ARG A 113 27.36 25.36 16.70
CA ARG A 113 28.10 25.36 17.97
C ARG A 113 27.21 25.70 19.16
N ASN A 114 26.46 26.80 19.06
CA ASN A 114 25.59 27.25 20.13
C ASN A 114 24.44 26.26 20.37
N SER A 115 23.88 25.70 19.30
CA SER A 115 22.84 24.66 19.38
C SER A 115 23.35 23.43 20.13
N MET A 116 24.51 22.87 19.72
CA MET A 116 25.10 21.71 20.39
C MET A 116 25.41 21.96 21.87
N GLY A 117 25.90 23.16 22.22
CA GLY A 117 26.15 23.55 23.61
C GLY A 117 24.89 23.67 24.47
N MET A 118 23.72 23.83 23.85
CA MET A 118 22.43 23.87 24.54
C MET A 118 21.78 22.49 24.68
N TRP A 119 22.34 21.44 24.09
CA TRP A 119 21.74 20.11 24.13
C TRP A 119 21.78 19.51 25.54
N ARG A 120 20.58 19.20 26.04
CA ARG A 120 20.36 18.60 27.36
C ARG A 120 19.30 17.51 27.25
N THR A 121 19.49 16.41 27.95
CA THR A 121 18.51 15.33 28.08
C THR A 121 17.90 15.40 29.47
N THR A 122 16.56 15.52 29.55
CA THR A 122 15.83 15.40 30.81
C THR A 122 15.40 13.95 30.99
N LEU A 123 15.81 13.34 32.10
CA LEU A 123 15.36 12.01 32.51
C LEU A 123 14.08 12.15 33.32
N GLU A 124 12.99 11.54 32.87
CA GLU A 124 11.71 11.55 33.55
C GLU A 124 11.30 10.14 33.98
N ALA A 125 10.74 10.00 35.17
CA ALA A 125 9.97 8.82 35.55
C ALA A 125 8.62 9.25 36.10
N ASN A 126 7.56 8.55 35.70
CA ASN A 126 6.18 8.87 36.08
C ASN A 126 5.83 10.35 35.86
N SER A 127 6.26 10.91 34.72
CA SER A 127 6.05 12.32 34.34
C SER A 127 6.63 13.34 35.32
N LYS A 128 7.64 12.94 36.11
CA LYS A 128 8.42 13.84 36.96
C LYS A 128 9.87 13.86 36.49
N PRO A 129 10.47 15.05 36.30
CA PRO A 129 11.88 15.16 35.95
C PRO A 129 12.73 14.73 37.15
N ILE A 130 13.58 13.74 36.94
CA ILE A 130 14.51 13.21 37.96
C ILE A 130 15.87 13.88 37.83
N ALA A 131 16.34 14.09 36.59
CA ALA A 131 17.66 14.65 36.34
C ALA A 131 17.73 15.33 34.98
N GLN A 132 18.65 16.27 34.84
CA GLN A 132 19.02 16.87 33.56
C GLN A 132 20.49 16.59 33.28
N VAL A 133 20.78 16.00 32.13
CA VAL A 133 22.14 15.64 31.70
C VAL A 133 22.53 16.50 30.51
N THR A 134 23.65 17.21 30.60
CA THR A 134 24.20 17.96 29.47
C THR A 134 24.92 17.01 28.51
N ILE A 135 24.63 17.13 27.21
CA ILE A 135 25.26 16.31 26.17
C ILE A 135 26.61 16.95 25.81
N LYS A 136 27.71 16.29 26.19
CA LYS A 136 29.09 16.76 25.91
C LYS A 136 29.71 16.13 24.65
N CYS A 137 29.14 15.03 24.18
CA CYS A 137 29.58 14.26 23.03
C CYS A 137 28.35 13.58 22.42
N GLY A 138 28.39 13.37 21.10
CA GLY A 138 27.33 12.73 20.35
C GLY A 138 26.33 13.69 19.73
N ILE A 139 25.60 13.17 18.75
CA ILE A 139 24.55 13.85 17.98
C ILE A 139 23.18 13.26 18.31
N CYS A 140 22.15 14.11 18.33
CA CYS A 140 20.83 13.73 18.77
C CYS A 140 20.12 12.80 17.76
N GLN A 141 19.85 11.56 18.14
CA GLN A 141 19.04 10.64 17.33
C GLN A 141 17.60 11.14 17.23
N GLY A 142 17.15 11.46 16.01
CA GLY A 142 15.82 12.00 15.73
C GLY A 142 15.80 13.47 15.31
N ASP A 143 16.95 14.17 15.42
CA ASP A 143 17.12 15.51 14.88
C ASP A 143 17.41 15.49 13.36
N ALA A 144 16.91 16.48 12.64
CA ALA A 144 17.03 16.56 11.18
C ALA A 144 18.46 16.85 10.70
N LEU A 145 19.25 17.58 11.49
CA LEU A 145 20.63 17.96 11.15
C LEU A 145 21.65 16.88 11.52
N SER A 146 21.34 16.09 12.53
CA SER A 146 22.24 15.06 13.07
C SER A 146 22.79 14.06 12.04
N PRO A 147 22.00 13.48 11.10
CA PRO A 147 22.56 12.62 10.06
C PRO A 147 23.58 13.31 9.15
N LEU A 148 23.36 14.61 8.84
CA LEU A 148 24.28 15.38 8.01
C LEU A 148 25.58 15.67 8.75
N LEU A 149 25.51 16.06 10.03
CA LEU A 149 26.69 16.26 10.87
C LEU A 149 27.50 14.97 11.01
N PHE A 150 26.82 13.82 11.11
CA PHE A 150 27.48 12.52 11.13
C PHE A 150 28.25 12.24 9.83
N CYS A 151 27.61 12.43 8.67
CA CYS A 151 28.28 12.27 7.38
C CYS A 151 29.46 13.24 7.22
N ILE A 152 29.31 14.50 7.64
CA ILE A 152 30.39 15.51 7.62
C ILE A 152 31.58 15.03 8.48
N GLY A 153 31.32 14.49 9.66
CA GLY A 153 32.35 13.96 10.57
C GLY A 153 33.05 12.70 10.06
N LEU A 154 32.44 11.92 9.16
CA LEU A 154 33.07 10.73 8.56
C LEU A 154 33.67 10.96 7.16
N ASN A 155 33.37 12.08 6.51
CA ASN A 155 33.87 12.34 5.16
C ASN A 155 35.42 12.45 5.07
N PRO A 156 36.15 12.99 6.08
CA PRO A 156 37.62 12.97 6.07
C PRO A 156 38.21 11.56 6.02
N LEU A 157 37.57 10.56 6.66
CA LEU A 157 37.98 9.16 6.57
C LEU A 157 37.96 8.64 5.14
N SER A 158 36.91 8.96 4.38
CA SER A 158 36.82 8.59 2.96
C SER A 158 38.01 9.12 2.16
N GLU A 159 38.39 10.38 2.38
CA GLU A 159 39.53 11.01 1.72
C GLU A 159 40.86 10.34 2.09
N ILE A 160 41.07 10.03 3.38
CA ILE A 160 42.25 9.31 3.87
C ILE A 160 42.34 7.93 3.21
N ILE A 161 41.24 7.16 3.19
CA ILE A 161 41.21 5.85 2.56
C ILE A 161 41.52 5.97 1.06
N ASN A 162 40.96 6.95 0.35
CA ASN A 162 41.23 7.13 -1.07
C ASN A 162 42.70 7.46 -1.35
N LYS A 163 43.34 8.26 -0.50
CA LYS A 163 44.77 8.60 -0.62
C LYS A 163 45.71 7.40 -0.45
N THR A 164 45.30 6.34 0.25
CA THR A 164 46.11 5.12 0.37
C THR A 164 46.33 4.41 -0.98
N GLY A 165 45.44 4.63 -1.95
CA GLY A 165 45.47 3.92 -3.25
C GLY A 165 45.05 2.44 -3.17
N TYR A 166 44.73 1.92 -1.99
CA TYR A 166 44.22 0.56 -1.82
C TYR A 166 42.77 0.44 -2.28
N GLY A 167 42.44 -0.74 -2.81
CA GLY A 167 41.09 -1.01 -3.29
C GLY A 167 41.02 -2.27 -4.15
N TYR A 168 39.79 -2.63 -4.53
CA TYR A 168 39.51 -3.64 -5.54
C TYR A 168 39.35 -2.98 -6.92
N ARG A 169 40.10 -3.47 -7.93
CA ARG A 169 40.05 -2.94 -9.30
C ARG A 169 39.12 -3.78 -10.19
N LEU A 170 38.04 -3.16 -10.67
CA LEU A 170 37.08 -3.72 -11.61
C LEU A 170 37.68 -3.88 -13.01
N ARG A 171 36.99 -4.61 -13.90
CA ARG A 171 37.44 -4.85 -15.28
C ARG A 171 37.57 -3.59 -16.14
N ASN A 172 36.73 -2.59 -15.93
CA ASN A 172 36.82 -1.31 -16.61
C ASN A 172 37.86 -0.34 -16.00
N GLY A 173 38.65 -0.79 -15.01
CA GLY A 173 39.70 0.00 -14.38
C GLY A 173 39.25 0.79 -13.14
N ALA A 174 37.95 0.87 -12.86
CA ALA A 174 37.43 1.54 -11.68
C ALA A 174 37.92 0.86 -10.38
N VAL A 175 38.35 1.66 -9.39
CA VAL A 175 38.83 1.15 -8.11
C VAL A 175 37.81 1.45 -7.02
N VAL A 176 37.36 0.42 -6.30
CA VAL A 176 36.44 0.52 -5.16
C VAL A 176 37.22 0.20 -3.89
N SER A 177 37.33 1.18 -2.99
CA SER A 177 38.12 1.13 -1.76
C SER A 177 37.21 0.96 -0.53
N HIS A 178 36.12 1.71 -0.47
CA HIS A 178 35.17 1.67 0.63
C HIS A 178 33.74 2.05 0.19
N LEU A 179 32.77 1.71 1.04
CA LEU A 179 31.40 2.21 1.05
C LEU A 179 31.08 2.68 2.47
N LEU A 180 30.51 3.88 2.60
CA LEU A 180 30.08 4.45 3.88
C LEU A 180 28.56 4.60 3.88
N TYR A 181 27.86 3.87 4.73
CA TYR A 181 26.43 4.08 5.00
C TYR A 181 26.22 4.39 6.47
N MET A 182 26.25 5.68 6.82
CA MET A 182 26.22 6.09 8.23
C MET A 182 27.31 5.35 9.02
N ASP A 183 26.94 4.58 10.03
CA ASP A 183 27.82 3.81 10.91
C ASP A 183 28.31 2.49 10.32
N ASP A 184 27.66 1.99 9.27
CA ASP A 184 28.10 0.81 8.50
C ASP A 184 29.22 1.21 7.53
N ILE A 185 30.45 0.86 7.86
CA ILE A 185 31.62 1.04 6.99
C ILE A 185 31.98 -0.28 6.36
N LYS A 186 32.16 -0.29 5.04
CA LYS A 186 32.62 -1.46 4.32
C LYS A 186 33.86 -1.16 3.51
N LEU A 187 34.91 -1.95 3.71
CA LEU A 187 36.21 -1.80 3.07
C LEU A 187 36.43 -2.91 2.04
N TYR A 188 37.15 -2.59 0.97
CA TYR A 188 37.45 -3.48 -0.15
C TYR A 188 38.94 -3.42 -0.48
N ALA A 189 39.58 -4.58 -0.65
CA ALA A 189 40.97 -4.66 -1.04
C ALA A 189 41.25 -5.90 -1.92
N LYS A 190 42.40 -5.91 -2.60
CA LYS A 190 42.82 -7.03 -3.45
C LYS A 190 43.54 -8.13 -2.64
N SER A 191 44.24 -7.76 -1.57
CA SER A 191 45.04 -8.68 -0.75
C SER A 191 44.74 -8.53 0.74
N GLU A 192 45.14 -9.54 1.52
CA GLU A 192 45.00 -9.54 2.98
C GLU A 192 45.78 -8.38 3.62
N ARG A 193 47.02 -8.15 3.17
CA ARG A 193 47.85 -7.03 3.64
C ARG A 193 47.18 -5.67 3.42
N ASP A 194 46.55 -5.49 2.25
CA ASP A 194 45.90 -4.23 1.90
C ASP A 194 44.63 -4.00 2.76
N ILE A 195 43.82 -5.03 3.01
CA ILE A 195 42.63 -4.87 3.86
C ILE A 195 43.02 -4.60 5.31
N ASP A 196 44.05 -5.28 5.82
CA ASP A 196 44.53 -5.08 7.19
C ASP A 196 45.09 -3.65 7.36
N SER A 197 45.79 -3.13 6.34
CA SER A 197 46.25 -1.73 6.30
C SER A 197 45.08 -0.74 6.28
N LEU A 198 44.00 -1.03 5.55
CA LEU A 198 42.79 -0.20 5.53
C LEU A 198 42.06 -0.22 6.87
N ILE A 199 41.94 -1.38 7.52
CA ILE A 199 41.38 -1.52 8.86
C ILE A 199 42.21 -0.70 9.86
N HIS A 200 43.54 -0.80 9.80
CA HIS A 200 44.43 -0.04 10.68
C HIS A 200 44.32 1.47 10.45
N THR A 201 44.27 1.91 9.20
CA THR A 201 44.07 3.33 8.84
C THR A 201 42.73 3.85 9.38
N THR A 202 41.68 3.04 9.26
CA THR A 202 40.35 3.39 9.77
C THR A 202 40.36 3.47 11.30
N ARG A 203 41.08 2.56 11.97
CA ARG A 203 41.26 2.56 13.42
C ARG A 203 42.02 3.79 13.92
N LEU A 204 43.13 4.15 13.29
CA LEU A 204 43.90 5.35 13.64
C LEU A 204 43.03 6.59 13.56
N TYR A 205 42.33 6.78 12.44
CA TYR A 205 41.37 7.86 12.30
C TYR A 205 40.30 7.85 13.40
N SER A 206 39.73 6.69 13.69
CA SER A 206 38.70 6.53 14.72
C SER A 206 39.20 6.94 16.09
N ASN A 207 40.43 6.55 16.43
CA ASN A 207 41.07 6.90 17.69
C ASN A 207 41.36 8.41 17.77
N ASP A 208 41.80 9.03 16.67
CA ASP A 208 42.04 10.48 16.61
C ASP A 208 40.76 11.29 16.86
N ILE A 209 39.61 10.78 16.39
CA ILE A 209 38.29 11.39 16.62
C ILE A 209 37.57 10.85 17.87
N GLY A 210 38.24 10.05 18.70
CA GLY A 210 37.68 9.53 19.95
C GLY A 210 36.53 8.52 19.80
N MET A 211 36.41 7.86 18.65
CA MET A 211 35.45 6.78 18.40
C MET A 211 36.11 5.40 18.50
N SER A 212 35.32 4.38 18.85
CA SER A 212 35.82 3.01 19.00
C SER A 212 34.97 2.01 18.23
N PHE A 213 35.61 0.95 17.73
CA PHE A 213 34.93 -0.13 17.02
C PHE A 213 34.07 -0.97 17.98
N GLY A 214 32.90 -1.37 17.49
CA GLY A 214 32.08 -2.43 18.08
C GLY A 214 32.56 -3.78 17.56
N LEU A 215 33.71 -4.28 18.06
CA LEU A 215 34.40 -5.45 17.52
C LEU A 215 33.51 -6.69 17.34
N GLU A 216 32.52 -6.91 18.22
CA GLU A 216 31.54 -8.01 18.13
C GLU A 216 30.73 -8.02 16.83
N LYS A 217 30.57 -6.85 16.21
CA LYS A 217 29.86 -6.69 14.94
C LYS A 217 30.82 -6.43 13.78
N CYS A 218 32.10 -6.18 14.02
CA CYS A 218 33.07 -6.10 12.96
C CYS A 218 33.33 -7.50 12.41
N SER A 219 33.56 -7.62 11.12
CA SER A 219 33.88 -8.91 10.50
C SER A 219 34.73 -8.74 9.27
N ARG A 220 35.44 -9.80 8.88
CA ARG A 220 36.27 -9.81 7.67
C ARG A 220 35.95 -11.03 6.80
N MET A 221 36.19 -10.91 5.49
CA MET A 221 36.02 -12.01 4.54
C MET A 221 37.10 -11.94 3.47
N VAL A 222 37.84 -13.05 3.32
CA VAL A 222 38.90 -13.19 2.32
C VAL A 222 38.42 -14.13 1.22
N THR A 223 38.54 -13.70 -0.03
CA THR A 223 38.20 -14.47 -1.23
C THR A 223 39.46 -14.64 -2.07
N LYS A 224 39.89 -15.87 -2.31
CA LYS A 224 41.03 -16.23 -3.18
C LYS A 224 40.50 -16.92 -4.44
N ARG A 225 40.86 -16.40 -5.61
CA ARG A 225 40.40 -16.91 -6.92
C ARG A 225 38.88 -17.13 -6.99
N GLY A 226 38.10 -16.16 -6.51
CA GLY A 226 36.63 -16.22 -6.48
C GLY A 226 36.01 -17.16 -5.44
N LYS A 227 36.80 -17.84 -4.60
CA LYS A 227 36.32 -18.70 -3.50
C LYS A 227 36.66 -18.10 -2.14
N VAL A 228 35.70 -18.10 -1.22
CA VAL A 228 35.93 -17.60 0.15
C VAL A 228 36.82 -18.58 0.91
N VAL A 229 37.80 -18.06 1.65
CA VAL A 229 38.78 -18.81 2.44
C VAL A 229 38.74 -18.29 3.87
N ARG A 230 38.84 -19.19 4.86
CA ARG A 230 38.97 -18.84 6.27
C ARG A 230 40.43 -18.61 6.63
N THR A 231 40.67 -17.62 7.46
CA THR A 231 41.98 -17.25 8.00
C THR A 231 41.84 -16.93 9.49
N GLU A 232 42.94 -16.58 10.17
CA GLU A 232 42.98 -16.38 11.63
C GLU A 232 42.36 -15.05 12.11
N GLY A 233 41.80 -14.26 11.19
CA GLY A 233 41.29 -12.91 11.48
C GLY A 233 42.41 -11.87 11.54
N ILE A 234 42.14 -10.74 12.19
CA ILE A 234 43.13 -9.70 12.46
C ILE A 234 43.11 -9.35 13.95
N GLU A 235 44.29 -9.41 14.58
CA GLU A 235 44.46 -8.95 15.96
C GLU A 235 44.69 -7.44 15.98
N LEU A 236 43.83 -6.73 16.70
CA LEU A 236 43.98 -5.32 17.01
C LEU A 236 44.26 -5.17 18.52
N PRO A 237 44.93 -4.09 18.96
CA PRO A 237 45.16 -3.83 20.37
C PRO A 237 43.89 -3.76 21.25
N GLU A 238 42.71 -3.48 20.67
CA GLU A 238 41.43 -3.49 21.39
C GLU A 238 40.72 -4.87 21.38
N GLY A 239 41.21 -5.84 20.60
CA GLY A 239 40.62 -7.17 20.41
C GLY A 239 40.75 -7.69 18.98
N ASN A 240 40.16 -8.85 18.68
CA ASN A 240 40.27 -9.51 17.37
C ASN A 240 39.02 -9.23 16.50
N ILE A 241 39.22 -8.91 15.21
CA ILE A 241 38.15 -8.97 14.20
C ILE A 241 38.24 -10.32 13.49
N ALA A 242 37.27 -11.19 13.79
CA ALA A 242 37.20 -12.52 13.23
C ALA A 242 36.72 -12.52 11.76
N ASP A 243 37.05 -13.60 11.06
CA ASP A 243 36.47 -13.89 9.76
C ASP A 243 34.99 -14.33 9.89
N ILE A 244 34.17 -14.00 8.89
CA ILE A 244 32.76 -14.42 8.86
C ILE A 244 32.66 -15.94 8.95
N GLU A 245 31.91 -16.43 9.93
CA GLU A 245 31.62 -17.86 10.08
C GLU A 245 30.52 -18.35 9.12
N ASP A 246 29.34 -17.72 9.18
CA ASP A 246 28.17 -18.11 8.40
C ASP A 246 27.72 -17.00 7.44
N SER A 247 27.21 -15.88 7.96
CA SER A 247 26.77 -14.76 7.13
C SER A 247 26.74 -13.43 7.87
N TYR A 248 27.07 -12.36 7.15
CA TYR A 248 26.99 -10.99 7.64
C TYR A 248 25.79 -10.27 7.06
N LYS A 249 24.97 -9.62 7.88
CA LYS A 249 23.80 -8.88 7.41
C LYS A 249 24.17 -7.43 7.12
N TYR A 250 24.43 -7.11 5.86
CA TYR A 250 24.75 -5.74 5.42
C TYR A 250 23.50 -5.07 4.84
N LEU A 251 23.11 -3.91 5.39
CA LEU A 251 21.93 -3.15 4.96
C LEU A 251 20.66 -4.03 4.83
N GLY A 252 20.47 -4.95 5.76
CA GLY A 252 19.30 -5.83 5.76
C GLY A 252 19.39 -7.07 4.86
N ILE A 253 20.42 -7.20 4.02
CA ILE A 253 20.63 -8.34 3.12
C ILE A 253 21.79 -9.22 3.63
N PRO A 254 21.59 -10.55 3.79
CA PRO A 254 22.66 -11.44 4.22
C PRO A 254 23.73 -11.60 3.13
N GLN A 255 24.99 -11.61 3.57
CA GLN A 255 26.19 -11.65 2.74
C GLN A 255 27.10 -12.77 3.20
N ALA A 256 27.37 -13.76 2.34
CA ALA A 256 28.19 -14.93 2.68
C ALA A 256 28.60 -15.75 1.44
N ASN A 257 29.33 -16.84 1.67
CA ASN A 257 29.64 -17.86 0.67
C ASN A 257 28.46 -18.84 0.50
N GLY A 258 27.77 -18.84 -0.65
CA GLY A 258 26.70 -19.81 -0.97
C GLY A 258 25.44 -19.19 -1.59
N ASN A 259 24.36 -19.98 -1.67
CA ASN A 259 23.03 -19.58 -2.21
C ASN A 259 22.22 -18.71 -1.21
N HIS A 260 22.83 -17.77 -0.50
CA HIS A 260 22.12 -16.94 0.49
C HIS A 260 21.14 -15.94 -0.13
N GLU A 261 21.23 -15.66 -1.43
CA GLU A 261 20.16 -14.97 -2.15
C GLU A 261 18.84 -15.74 -2.04
N GLU A 262 18.88 -17.07 -2.12
CA GLU A 262 17.72 -17.94 -1.92
C GLU A 262 17.22 -17.86 -0.47
N ALA A 263 18.12 -17.88 0.52
CA ALA A 263 17.75 -17.72 1.93
C ALA A 263 17.09 -16.36 2.20
N ALA A 264 17.62 -15.28 1.61
CA ALA A 264 17.06 -13.93 1.70
C ALA A 264 15.66 -13.86 1.07
N ARG A 265 15.48 -14.42 -0.12
CA ARG A 265 14.16 -14.53 -0.78
C ARG A 265 13.19 -15.35 0.06
N LYS A 266 13.60 -16.51 0.58
CA LYS A 266 12.77 -17.36 1.46
C LYS A 266 12.38 -16.64 2.76
N ALA A 267 13.30 -15.93 3.40
CA ALA A 267 13.03 -15.15 4.60
C ALA A 267 12.05 -14.00 4.31
N ALA A 268 12.25 -13.28 3.21
CA ALA A 268 11.36 -12.20 2.76
C ALA A 268 9.96 -12.74 2.43
N THR A 269 9.86 -13.83 1.68
CA THR A 269 8.59 -14.52 1.37
C THR A 269 7.87 -15.00 2.62
N THR A 270 8.61 -15.58 3.58
CA THR A 270 8.04 -16.06 4.85
C THR A 270 7.45 -14.91 5.65
N LYS A 271 8.21 -13.80 5.78
CA LYS A 271 7.77 -12.59 6.47
C LYS A 271 6.61 -11.90 5.75
N TYR A 272 6.62 -11.86 4.41
CA TYR A 272 5.51 -11.37 3.60
C TYR A 272 4.22 -12.18 3.87
N LEU A 273 4.27 -13.51 3.77
CA LEU A 273 3.11 -14.37 4.03
C LEU A 273 2.65 -14.28 5.49
N GLN A 274 3.56 -14.13 6.45
CA GLN A 274 3.21 -13.87 7.85
C GLN A 274 2.43 -12.55 8.00
N ARG A 275 2.89 -11.46 7.37
CA ARG A 275 2.19 -10.16 7.38
C ARG A 275 0.84 -10.24 6.70
N VAL A 276 0.73 -10.94 5.57
CA VAL A 276 -0.57 -11.20 4.91
C VAL A 276 -1.53 -11.91 5.86
N ARG A 277 -1.09 -12.98 6.55
CA ARG A 277 -1.95 -13.67 7.55
C ARG A 277 -2.41 -12.75 8.68
N GLN A 278 -1.53 -11.88 9.19
CA GLN A 278 -1.89 -10.91 10.24
C GLN A 278 -2.97 -9.93 9.73
N VAL A 279 -2.80 -9.40 8.52
CA VAL A 279 -3.78 -8.50 7.90
C VAL A 279 -5.11 -9.21 7.67
N LEU A 280 -5.10 -10.45 7.17
CA LEU A 280 -6.34 -11.20 6.90
C LEU A 280 -7.11 -11.57 8.17
N ARG A 281 -6.42 -11.76 9.31
CA ARG A 281 -7.03 -11.97 10.63
C ARG A 281 -7.59 -10.70 11.28
N SER A 282 -7.23 -9.52 10.79
CA SER A 282 -7.74 -8.25 11.31
C SER A 282 -9.24 -8.05 11.01
N GLN A 283 -9.87 -7.16 11.77
CA GLN A 283 -11.26 -6.72 11.57
C GLN A 283 -11.42 -5.62 10.50
N LEU A 284 -10.37 -5.38 9.70
CA LEU A 284 -10.42 -4.39 8.63
C LEU A 284 -11.44 -4.79 7.55
N ASN A 285 -12.03 -3.79 6.90
CA ASN A 285 -12.86 -4.00 5.70
C ASN A 285 -12.01 -4.45 4.50
N GLY A 286 -12.66 -4.94 3.43
CA GLY A 286 -11.96 -5.52 2.27
C GLY A 286 -10.96 -4.56 1.63
N LYS A 287 -11.34 -3.30 1.42
CA LYS A 287 -10.44 -2.22 0.95
C LYS A 287 -9.20 -2.06 1.82
N ASN A 288 -9.40 -1.92 3.12
CA ASN A 288 -8.31 -1.66 4.05
C ASN A 288 -7.39 -2.87 4.19
N LYS A 289 -7.91 -4.10 4.06
CA LYS A 289 -7.07 -5.31 4.00
C LYS A 289 -6.16 -5.31 2.77
N ILE A 290 -6.70 -5.07 1.58
CA ILE A 290 -5.88 -5.00 0.36
C ILE A 290 -4.86 -3.87 0.43
N ARG A 291 -5.28 -2.68 0.90
CA ARG A 291 -4.38 -1.54 1.13
C ARG A 291 -3.24 -1.93 2.08
N ALA A 292 -3.55 -2.57 3.22
CA ALA A 292 -2.55 -3.01 4.17
C ALA A 292 -1.61 -4.09 3.60
N ILE A 293 -2.09 -5.01 2.76
CA ILE A 293 -1.20 -5.94 2.06
C ILE A 293 -0.21 -5.17 1.17
N ASN A 294 -0.71 -4.24 0.35
CA ASN A 294 0.12 -3.46 -0.57
C ASN A 294 1.11 -2.53 0.16
N THR A 295 0.73 -1.93 1.30
CA THR A 295 1.56 -0.92 1.98
C THR A 295 2.38 -1.46 3.15
N TYR A 296 2.03 -2.60 3.74
CA TYR A 296 2.72 -3.17 4.90
C TYR A 296 3.37 -4.53 4.60
N ALA A 297 2.71 -5.44 3.88
CA ALA A 297 3.28 -6.75 3.59
C ALA A 297 4.26 -6.69 2.41
N LEU A 298 3.79 -6.15 1.27
CA LEU A 298 4.52 -6.13 0.00
C LEU A 298 5.89 -5.43 0.03
N PRO A 299 6.12 -4.36 0.83
CA PRO A 299 7.45 -3.73 0.93
C PRO A 299 8.58 -4.68 1.36
N VAL A 300 8.25 -5.77 2.07
CA VAL A 300 9.23 -6.80 2.47
C VAL A 300 9.84 -7.51 1.27
N ILE A 301 9.06 -7.68 0.19
CA ILE A 301 9.54 -8.24 -1.08
C ILE A 301 10.16 -7.15 -1.94
N ARG A 302 9.53 -5.97 -1.99
CA ARG A 302 9.98 -4.82 -2.80
C ARG A 302 11.43 -4.43 -2.53
N TYR A 303 11.84 -4.41 -1.26
CA TYR A 303 13.20 -4.01 -0.88
C TYR A 303 14.29 -4.93 -1.49
N PRO A 304 14.28 -6.26 -1.26
CA PRO A 304 15.25 -7.17 -1.85
C PRO A 304 15.07 -7.39 -3.36
N ALA A 305 13.85 -7.28 -3.91
CA ALA A 305 13.57 -7.54 -5.33
C ALA A 305 14.38 -6.67 -6.29
N GLY A 306 14.71 -5.44 -5.86
CA GLY A 306 15.53 -4.55 -6.66
C GLY A 306 17.02 -4.91 -6.71
N VAL A 307 17.51 -5.62 -5.69
CA VAL A 307 18.94 -5.91 -5.53
C VAL A 307 19.26 -7.35 -5.93
N ILE A 308 18.33 -8.27 -5.67
CA ILE A 308 18.48 -9.71 -5.86
C ILE A 308 17.57 -10.18 -6.99
N GLY A 309 18.14 -10.96 -7.92
CA GLY A 309 17.34 -11.61 -8.95
C GLY A 309 16.33 -12.59 -8.35
N TRP A 310 15.06 -12.47 -8.74
CA TRP A 310 13.99 -13.36 -8.29
C TRP A 310 13.60 -14.34 -9.41
N PRO A 311 13.68 -15.66 -9.18
CA PRO A 311 13.21 -16.65 -10.15
C PRO A 311 11.70 -16.56 -10.37
N LYS A 312 11.25 -16.76 -11.61
CA LYS A 312 9.82 -16.66 -11.99
C LYS A 312 8.97 -17.65 -11.19
N GLU A 313 9.49 -18.85 -10.96
CA GLU A 313 8.83 -19.93 -10.21
C GLU A 313 8.59 -19.53 -8.74
N GLU A 314 9.55 -18.84 -8.11
CA GLU A 314 9.41 -18.36 -6.73
C GLU A 314 8.39 -17.21 -6.62
N ILE A 315 8.34 -16.32 -7.61
CA ILE A 315 7.36 -15.24 -7.72
C ILE A 315 5.95 -15.85 -7.83
N GLU A 316 5.75 -16.72 -8.82
CA GLU A 316 4.47 -17.35 -9.08
C GLU A 316 3.98 -18.18 -7.89
N ALA A 317 4.88 -18.95 -7.25
CA ALA A 317 4.55 -19.71 -6.05
C ALA A 317 4.09 -18.80 -4.90
N THR A 318 4.68 -17.60 -4.76
CA THR A 318 4.30 -16.63 -3.73
C THR A 318 2.94 -16.00 -4.01
N ASP A 319 2.67 -15.65 -5.27
CA ASP A 319 1.36 -15.15 -5.69
C ASP A 319 0.27 -16.22 -5.52
N ILE A 320 0.53 -17.48 -5.87
CA ILE A 320 -0.37 -18.62 -5.62
C ILE A 320 -0.66 -18.75 -4.12
N LYS A 321 0.37 -18.72 -3.26
CA LYS A 321 0.20 -18.80 -1.80
C LYS A 321 -0.61 -17.62 -1.26
N THR A 322 -0.42 -16.42 -1.78
CA THR A 322 -1.21 -15.23 -1.43
C THR A 322 -2.68 -15.43 -1.77
N ARG A 323 -2.99 -15.90 -2.98
CA ARG A 323 -4.36 -16.20 -3.41
C ARG A 323 -5.00 -17.29 -2.55
N LYS A 324 -4.27 -18.38 -2.25
CA LYS A 324 -4.74 -19.42 -1.33
C LYS A 324 -5.08 -18.87 0.05
N LEU A 325 -4.24 -17.99 0.61
CA LEU A 325 -4.51 -17.32 1.90
C LEU A 325 -5.78 -16.47 1.83
N LEU A 326 -5.96 -15.67 0.77
CA LEU A 326 -7.17 -14.88 0.56
C LEU A 326 -8.41 -15.78 0.49
N THR A 327 -8.34 -16.89 -0.25
CA THR A 327 -9.44 -17.85 -0.35
C THR A 327 -9.80 -18.50 0.97
N MET A 328 -8.81 -18.95 1.75
CA MET A 328 -9.05 -19.55 3.07
C MET A 328 -9.70 -18.57 4.06
N HIS A 329 -9.42 -17.27 3.93
CA HIS A 329 -10.01 -16.22 4.75
C HIS A 329 -11.28 -15.60 4.14
N GLY A 330 -11.82 -16.16 3.05
CA GLY A 330 -13.05 -15.69 2.39
C GLY A 330 -12.86 -14.45 1.50
N GLY A 331 -11.64 -13.90 1.38
CA GLY A 331 -11.34 -12.68 0.65
C GLY A 331 -11.16 -12.82 -0.87
N PHE A 332 -11.22 -14.04 -1.42
CA PHE A 332 -11.09 -14.33 -2.85
C PHE A 332 -11.67 -15.69 -3.24
N HIS A 333 -12.63 -15.74 -4.17
CA HIS A 333 -13.30 -17.00 -4.52
C HIS A 333 -12.42 -17.87 -5.43
N PRO A 334 -12.33 -19.20 -5.22
CA PRO A 334 -11.39 -20.07 -5.96
C PRO A 334 -11.56 -20.02 -7.49
N LYS A 335 -12.79 -19.78 -7.96
CA LYS A 335 -13.14 -19.72 -9.39
C LYS A 335 -13.22 -18.29 -9.95
N SER A 336 -12.92 -17.28 -9.13
CA SER A 336 -12.86 -15.88 -9.56
C SER A 336 -11.65 -15.60 -10.44
N SER A 337 -11.70 -14.50 -11.19
CA SER A 337 -10.61 -14.12 -12.08
C SER A 337 -9.42 -13.61 -11.28
N THR A 338 -8.24 -14.20 -11.52
CA THR A 338 -6.97 -13.72 -10.97
C THR A 338 -6.62 -12.33 -11.51
N LEU A 339 -6.93 -12.05 -12.77
CA LEU A 339 -6.70 -10.75 -13.39
C LEU A 339 -7.54 -9.65 -12.71
N ARG A 340 -8.80 -9.96 -12.36
CA ARG A 340 -9.68 -9.02 -11.67
C ARG A 340 -9.23 -8.73 -10.23
N LEU A 341 -8.56 -9.68 -9.57
CA LEU A 341 -7.95 -9.48 -8.26
C LEU A 341 -6.89 -8.35 -8.30
N TYR A 342 -6.11 -8.29 -9.38
CA TYR A 342 -5.03 -7.32 -9.54
C TYR A 342 -5.48 -6.01 -10.23
N ALA A 343 -6.61 -6.02 -10.94
CA ALA A 343 -7.20 -4.81 -11.54
C ALA A 343 -7.59 -3.75 -10.49
N LYS A 344 -7.59 -2.47 -10.90
CA LYS A 344 -7.91 -1.35 -10.00
C LYS A 344 -9.36 -1.41 -9.54
N ARG A 345 -9.64 -0.96 -8.30
CA ARG A 345 -11.02 -0.92 -7.75
C ARG A 345 -11.98 -0.06 -8.56
N LYS A 346 -11.50 1.06 -9.12
CA LYS A 346 -12.29 1.95 -9.99
C LYS A 346 -12.72 1.27 -11.30
N GLU A 347 -11.98 0.25 -11.72
CA GLU A 347 -12.26 -0.55 -12.91
C GLU A 347 -12.97 -1.86 -12.54
N GLY A 348 -13.47 -1.99 -11.31
CA GLY A 348 -14.20 -3.17 -10.85
C GLY A 348 -13.33 -4.30 -10.30
N GLY A 349 -12.02 -4.09 -10.13
CA GLY A 349 -11.11 -5.05 -9.52
C GLY A 349 -10.97 -4.91 -8.00
N ARG A 350 -9.99 -5.60 -7.41
CA ARG A 350 -9.70 -5.53 -5.95
C ARG A 350 -8.51 -4.64 -5.59
N GLY A 351 -7.65 -4.35 -6.56
CA GLY A 351 -6.47 -3.51 -6.41
C GLY A 351 -5.34 -4.16 -5.61
N LEU A 352 -5.29 -5.49 -5.53
CA LEU A 352 -4.12 -6.16 -4.99
C LEU A 352 -2.95 -5.93 -5.95
N VAL A 353 -1.76 -5.64 -5.44
CA VAL A 353 -0.56 -5.62 -6.30
C VAL A 353 0.09 -6.99 -6.23
N SER A 354 0.34 -7.60 -7.39
CA SER A 354 0.99 -8.92 -7.45
C SER A 354 2.45 -8.83 -7.06
N VAL A 355 3.01 -9.95 -6.58
CA VAL A 355 4.45 -10.02 -6.34
C VAL A 355 5.20 -9.91 -7.67
N SER A 356 4.66 -10.51 -8.74
CA SER A 356 5.23 -10.42 -10.10
C SER A 356 5.41 -8.98 -10.57
N THR A 357 4.32 -8.21 -10.58
CA THR A 357 4.34 -6.79 -10.99
C THR A 357 5.29 -5.99 -10.12
N THR A 358 5.33 -6.26 -8.80
CA THR A 358 6.27 -5.56 -7.90
C THR A 358 7.72 -5.84 -8.24
N VAL A 359 8.08 -7.09 -8.52
CA VAL A 359 9.46 -7.44 -8.88
C VAL A 359 9.83 -6.86 -10.24
N GLN A 360 8.92 -6.90 -11.21
CA GLN A 360 9.10 -6.29 -12.54
C GLN A 360 9.30 -4.77 -12.43
N ASP A 361 8.40 -4.07 -11.73
CA ASP A 361 8.50 -2.62 -11.53
C ASP A 361 9.80 -2.23 -10.83
N GLU A 362 10.21 -2.94 -9.78
CA GLU A 362 11.47 -2.64 -9.10
C GLU A 362 12.70 -2.94 -9.97
N THR A 363 12.64 -3.99 -10.80
CA THR A 363 13.70 -4.31 -11.76
C THR A 363 13.82 -3.20 -12.81
N ARG A 364 12.70 -2.74 -13.36
CA ARG A 364 12.64 -1.62 -14.32
C ARG A 364 13.13 -0.32 -13.70
N ASN A 365 12.63 0.05 -12.52
CA ASN A 365 13.03 1.27 -11.81
C ASN A 365 14.54 1.31 -11.54
N ILE A 366 15.13 0.17 -11.18
CA ILE A 366 16.59 0.08 -10.95
C ILE A 366 17.36 0.08 -12.26
N HIS A 367 16.86 -0.58 -13.30
CA HIS A 367 17.49 -0.50 -14.61
C HIS A 367 17.52 0.94 -15.13
N GLU A 368 16.40 1.67 -15.06
CA GLU A 368 16.32 3.10 -15.40
C GLU A 368 17.30 3.94 -14.57
N TYR A 369 17.38 3.70 -13.26
CA TYR A 369 18.33 4.37 -12.37
C TYR A 369 19.79 4.14 -12.79
N ILE A 370 20.16 2.89 -13.06
CA ILE A 370 21.52 2.51 -13.44
C ILE A 370 21.85 3.11 -14.81
N THR A 371 20.95 3.02 -15.79
CA THR A 371 21.14 3.62 -17.12
C THR A 371 21.34 5.13 -17.04
N LYS A 372 20.62 5.82 -16.15
CA LYS A 372 20.81 7.25 -15.91
C LYS A 372 22.16 7.58 -15.26
N MET A 373 22.63 6.76 -14.32
CA MET A 373 23.84 7.04 -13.53
C MET A 373 25.13 6.49 -14.16
N ALA A 374 25.05 5.49 -15.03
CA ALA A 374 26.20 4.85 -15.66
C ALA A 374 27.18 5.83 -16.35
N PRO A 375 26.74 6.88 -17.07
CA PRO A 375 27.66 7.83 -17.69
C PRO A 375 28.58 8.56 -16.68
N THR A 376 28.12 8.74 -15.45
CA THR A 376 28.85 9.45 -14.38
C THR A 376 29.50 8.49 -13.37
N ASP A 377 29.00 7.26 -13.25
CA ASP A 377 29.46 6.26 -12.30
C ASP A 377 30.09 5.06 -13.02
N SER A 378 31.41 5.00 -12.95
CA SER A 378 32.20 3.92 -13.54
C SER A 378 31.86 2.53 -12.99
N VAL A 379 31.41 2.40 -11.73
CA VAL A 379 31.02 1.10 -11.16
C VAL A 379 29.68 0.64 -11.73
N LEU A 380 28.71 1.54 -11.86
CA LEU A 380 27.41 1.22 -12.45
C LEU A 380 27.49 0.96 -13.96
N SER A 381 28.41 1.63 -14.66
CA SER A 381 28.77 1.28 -16.03
C SER A 381 29.24 -0.18 -16.17
N GLU A 382 30.10 -0.64 -15.25
CA GLU A 382 30.54 -2.04 -15.22
C GLU A 382 29.38 -3.00 -14.89
N TYR A 383 28.45 -2.59 -14.03
CA TYR A 383 27.25 -3.38 -13.74
C TYR A 383 26.38 -3.60 -14.99
N LEU A 384 26.12 -2.57 -15.79
CA LEU A 384 25.37 -2.71 -17.05
C LEU A 384 26.06 -3.68 -18.00
N ARG A 385 27.38 -3.59 -18.13
CA ARG A 385 28.19 -4.50 -18.97
C ARG A 385 28.07 -5.96 -18.53
N GLN A 386 27.84 -6.22 -17.24
CA GLN A 386 27.68 -7.56 -16.69
C GLN A 386 26.26 -8.13 -16.84
N GLN A 387 25.27 -7.31 -17.20
CA GLN A 387 23.92 -7.78 -17.49
C GLN A 387 23.83 -8.26 -18.95
N LYS A 388 23.22 -9.43 -19.16
CA LYS A 388 22.77 -9.84 -20.50
C LYS A 388 21.42 -9.16 -20.76
N PRO A 389 21.16 -8.61 -21.95
CA PRO A 389 19.83 -8.12 -22.30
C PRO A 389 18.85 -9.28 -22.22
N LYS A 390 17.88 -9.19 -21.30
CA LYS A 390 16.71 -10.06 -21.33
C LYS A 390 15.72 -9.40 -22.28
N LYS A 391 15.29 -10.12 -23.32
CA LYS A 391 14.11 -9.71 -24.08
C LYS A 391 12.92 -9.79 -23.13
N GLU A 392 12.26 -8.68 -22.90
CA GLU A 392 10.95 -8.67 -22.27
C GLU A 392 9.96 -9.21 -23.31
N GLU A 393 9.37 -10.37 -23.02
CA GLU A 393 8.20 -10.83 -23.76
C GLU A 393 7.01 -10.02 -23.24
N GLU A 394 6.78 -8.85 -23.82
CA GLU A 394 5.53 -8.11 -23.67
C GLU A 394 4.45 -8.83 -24.50
N GLY A 395 3.91 -9.91 -23.96
CA GLY A 395 2.62 -10.40 -24.40
C GLY A 395 1.53 -9.50 -23.84
N GLU A 396 0.60 -9.02 -24.68
CA GLU A 396 -0.63 -8.39 -24.21
C GLU A 396 -1.41 -9.43 -23.39
N GLU A 397 -1.40 -9.30 -22.05
CA GLU A 397 -2.25 -10.13 -21.22
C GLU A 397 -3.72 -9.75 -21.47
N PRO A 398 -4.59 -10.72 -21.82
CA PRO A 398 -5.99 -10.44 -22.11
C PRO A 398 -6.70 -9.89 -20.87
N SER A 399 -7.55 -8.89 -21.05
CA SER A 399 -8.28 -8.29 -19.94
C SER A 399 -9.26 -9.28 -19.30
N TRP A 400 -9.49 -9.13 -18.00
CA TRP A 400 -10.52 -9.93 -17.31
C TRP A 400 -11.92 -9.65 -17.89
N LYS A 401 -12.11 -8.47 -18.49
CA LYS A 401 -13.36 -8.03 -19.13
C LYS A 401 -13.68 -8.82 -20.39
N ASP A 402 -12.67 -9.33 -21.09
CA ASP A 402 -12.85 -10.05 -22.35
C ASP A 402 -13.26 -11.50 -22.11
N ARG A 403 -12.96 -12.05 -20.93
CA ARG A 403 -13.31 -13.42 -20.56
C ARG A 403 -14.83 -13.64 -20.62
N PRO A 404 -15.32 -14.72 -21.27
CA PRO A 404 -16.76 -14.94 -21.50
C PRO A 404 -17.63 -14.88 -20.23
N LEU A 405 -17.19 -15.51 -19.15
CA LEU A 405 -17.92 -15.55 -17.88
C LEU A 405 -17.54 -14.39 -16.95
N HIS A 406 -16.25 -14.21 -16.67
CA HIS A 406 -15.79 -13.21 -15.69
C HIS A 406 -16.11 -11.77 -16.10
N GLY A 407 -16.11 -11.48 -17.41
CA GLY A 407 -16.43 -10.17 -17.97
C GLY A 407 -17.92 -9.95 -18.29
N MET A 408 -18.76 -10.98 -18.16
CA MET A 408 -20.18 -10.92 -18.56
C MET A 408 -20.93 -9.77 -17.90
N TYR A 409 -20.80 -9.64 -16.58
CA TYR A 409 -21.45 -8.55 -15.84
C TYR A 409 -21.02 -7.18 -16.34
N HIS A 410 -19.72 -6.96 -16.60
CA HIS A 410 -19.20 -5.68 -17.06
C HIS A 410 -19.82 -5.29 -18.39
N ARG A 411 -19.81 -6.20 -19.36
CA ARG A 411 -20.42 -6.00 -20.68
C ARG A 411 -21.92 -5.74 -20.62
N GLN A 412 -22.63 -6.40 -19.70
CA GLN A 412 -24.08 -6.22 -19.53
C GLN A 412 -24.47 -4.85 -18.96
N ILE A 413 -23.59 -4.20 -18.21
CA ILE A 413 -23.89 -2.91 -17.58
C ILE A 413 -23.30 -1.71 -18.33
N GLU A 414 -22.35 -1.94 -19.25
CA GLU A 414 -21.60 -0.89 -19.95
C GLU A 414 -22.48 0.11 -20.70
N GLU A 415 -23.59 -0.35 -21.28
CA GLU A 415 -24.52 0.52 -22.02
C GLU A 415 -25.62 1.16 -21.17
N VAL A 416 -25.84 0.67 -19.94
CA VAL A 416 -27.00 1.05 -19.10
C VAL A 416 -26.61 1.74 -17.80
N ALA A 417 -25.36 1.60 -17.36
CA ALA A 417 -24.89 2.04 -16.06
C ALA A 417 -23.70 3.01 -16.19
N ASP A 418 -23.54 3.87 -15.20
CA ASP A 418 -22.27 4.57 -15.00
C ASP A 418 -21.27 3.59 -14.37
N ILE A 419 -20.28 3.15 -15.14
CA ILE A 419 -19.30 2.15 -14.70
C ILE A 419 -18.51 2.60 -13.48
N GLN A 420 -18.08 3.87 -13.45
CA GLN A 420 -17.28 4.37 -12.33
C GLN A 420 -18.13 4.41 -11.06
N LYS A 421 -19.36 4.94 -11.14
CA LYS A 421 -20.32 4.96 -10.02
C LYS A 421 -20.71 3.55 -9.56
N SER A 422 -20.91 2.62 -10.49
CA SER A 422 -21.31 1.23 -10.23
C SER A 422 -20.28 0.42 -9.45
N TYR A 423 -19.00 0.81 -9.50
CA TYR A 423 -17.94 0.18 -8.70
C TYR A 423 -17.56 0.96 -7.44
N GLN A 424 -18.17 2.12 -7.16
CA GLN A 424 -17.79 2.91 -5.99
C GLN A 424 -18.01 2.19 -4.66
N TRP A 425 -18.95 1.24 -4.58
CA TRP A 425 -19.15 0.43 -3.39
C TRP A 425 -17.90 -0.38 -3.01
N LEU A 426 -17.05 -0.77 -3.97
CA LEU A 426 -15.76 -1.41 -3.68
C LEU A 426 -14.81 -0.47 -2.95
N ASP A 427 -14.93 0.85 -3.15
CA ASP A 427 -13.98 1.82 -2.60
C ASP A 427 -14.51 2.55 -1.34
N LYS A 428 -15.82 2.81 -1.28
CA LYS A 428 -16.41 3.71 -0.29
C LYS A 428 -17.37 3.02 0.69
N ALA A 429 -17.94 1.86 0.35
CA ALA A 429 -18.98 1.25 1.19
C ALA A 429 -18.44 0.60 2.47
N GLY A 430 -17.14 0.28 2.55
CA GLY A 430 -16.52 -0.33 3.72
C GLY A 430 -17.08 -1.73 4.02
N LEU A 431 -17.25 -2.55 2.99
CA LEU A 431 -17.80 -3.90 3.12
C LEU A 431 -16.78 -4.87 3.74
N LYS A 432 -17.29 -5.92 4.41
CA LYS A 432 -16.44 -7.03 4.85
C LYS A 432 -15.83 -7.72 3.64
N ASP A 433 -14.61 -8.20 3.82
CA ASP A 433 -13.82 -8.83 2.76
C ASP A 433 -14.55 -9.98 2.05
N SER A 434 -15.18 -10.86 2.83
CA SER A 434 -16.00 -11.97 2.35
C SER A 434 -17.22 -11.53 1.54
N THR A 435 -17.82 -10.39 1.90
CA THR A 435 -18.99 -9.86 1.20
C THR A 435 -18.58 -9.24 -0.14
N GLU A 436 -17.45 -8.53 -0.20
CA GLU A 436 -16.90 -8.06 -1.48
C GLU A 436 -16.60 -9.27 -2.39
N ALA A 437 -15.89 -10.28 -1.87
CA ALA A 437 -15.53 -11.47 -2.64
C ALA A 437 -16.76 -12.24 -3.16
N LEU A 438 -17.81 -12.38 -2.35
CA LEU A 438 -19.06 -13.03 -2.75
C LEU A 438 -19.75 -12.31 -3.91
N ILE A 439 -19.87 -10.98 -3.82
CA ILE A 439 -20.56 -10.18 -4.84
C ILE A 439 -19.74 -10.14 -6.14
N MET A 440 -18.41 -10.04 -6.03
CA MET A 440 -17.54 -10.16 -7.20
C MET A 440 -17.65 -11.54 -7.85
N ALA A 441 -17.67 -12.62 -7.07
CA ALA A 441 -17.86 -13.97 -7.58
C ALA A 441 -19.23 -14.14 -8.26
N ALA A 442 -20.28 -13.48 -7.75
CA ALA A 442 -21.59 -13.43 -8.39
C ALA A 442 -21.54 -12.69 -9.74
N GLN A 443 -20.88 -11.53 -9.80
CA GLN A 443 -20.68 -10.79 -11.05
C GLN A 443 -19.88 -11.59 -12.09
N GLU A 444 -18.92 -12.39 -11.63
CA GLU A 444 -18.05 -13.23 -12.48
C GLU A 444 -18.67 -14.58 -12.89
N GLN A 445 -19.91 -14.86 -12.51
CA GLN A 445 -20.56 -16.17 -12.70
C GLN A 445 -19.75 -17.33 -12.07
N ALA A 446 -18.98 -17.06 -11.01
CA ALA A 446 -18.07 -18.00 -10.38
C ALA A 446 -18.75 -18.86 -9.29
N LEU A 447 -19.93 -18.46 -8.82
CA LEU A 447 -20.69 -19.23 -7.82
C LEU A 447 -21.34 -20.47 -8.45
N SER A 448 -21.37 -21.56 -7.69
CA SER A 448 -21.91 -22.85 -8.17
C SER A 448 -23.44 -22.83 -8.10
N THR A 449 -24.04 -22.32 -9.18
CA THR A 449 -25.47 -22.42 -9.44
C THR A 449 -25.76 -23.68 -10.24
N ARG A 450 -26.98 -24.20 -10.19
CA ARG A 450 -27.36 -25.41 -10.96
C ARG A 450 -27.18 -25.24 -12.47
N SER A 451 -27.40 -24.03 -13.00
CA SER A 451 -27.16 -23.75 -14.42
C SER A 451 -25.67 -23.85 -14.78
N ILE A 452 -24.77 -23.41 -13.89
CA ILE A 452 -23.32 -23.54 -14.08
C ILE A 452 -22.87 -25.00 -13.89
N GLU A 453 -23.43 -25.70 -12.89
CA GLU A 453 -23.12 -27.11 -12.65
C GLU A 453 -23.52 -28.01 -13.82
N ALA A 454 -24.70 -27.77 -14.41
CA ALA A 454 -25.17 -28.52 -15.57
C ALA A 454 -24.45 -28.11 -16.86
N GLY A 455 -24.34 -26.80 -17.12
CA GLY A 455 -23.85 -26.28 -18.40
C GLY A 455 -22.33 -26.20 -18.53
N VAL A 456 -21.61 -25.90 -17.44
CA VAL A 456 -20.16 -25.66 -17.45
C VAL A 456 -19.39 -26.85 -16.87
N TYR A 457 -19.90 -27.46 -15.80
CA TYR A 457 -19.26 -28.63 -15.18
C TYR A 457 -19.80 -29.97 -15.72
N HIS A 458 -20.77 -29.92 -16.63
CA HIS A 458 -21.38 -31.10 -17.26
C HIS A 458 -21.84 -32.16 -16.25
N THR A 459 -22.30 -31.72 -15.09
CA THR A 459 -22.87 -32.62 -14.06
C THR A 459 -24.29 -33.03 -14.46
N ARG A 460 -24.78 -34.17 -13.94
CA ARG A 460 -26.17 -34.64 -14.15
C ARG A 460 -27.22 -33.81 -13.40
N GLN A 461 -26.86 -32.62 -12.94
CA GLN A 461 -27.73 -31.75 -12.15
C GLN A 461 -28.79 -31.11 -13.05
N ASP A 462 -30.05 -31.06 -12.61
CA ASP A 462 -31.09 -30.30 -13.30
C ASP A 462 -30.75 -28.80 -13.24
N PRO A 463 -30.60 -28.09 -14.40
CA PRO A 463 -30.23 -26.68 -14.45
C PRO A 463 -31.28 -25.75 -13.83
N ARG A 464 -32.51 -26.22 -13.60
CA ARG A 464 -33.61 -25.41 -13.05
C ARG A 464 -33.37 -25.02 -11.59
N CYS A 465 -33.88 -23.84 -11.24
CA CYS A 465 -33.80 -23.23 -9.91
C CYS A 465 -34.14 -24.21 -8.79
N ARG A 466 -33.28 -24.30 -7.78
CA ARG A 466 -33.49 -25.14 -6.59
C ARG A 466 -34.75 -24.77 -5.80
N LEU A 467 -35.24 -23.53 -5.95
CA LEU A 467 -36.40 -23.00 -5.25
C LEU A 467 -37.69 -23.09 -6.08
N CYS A 468 -37.75 -22.42 -7.23
CA CYS A 468 -39.00 -22.36 -8.01
C CYS A 468 -39.18 -23.47 -9.04
N LYS A 469 -38.10 -24.15 -9.46
CA LYS A 469 -38.11 -25.20 -10.50
C LYS A 469 -38.60 -24.78 -11.90
N ASP A 470 -38.91 -23.51 -12.14
CA ASP A 470 -39.50 -23.05 -13.41
C ASP A 470 -38.47 -22.55 -14.43
N ALA A 471 -37.37 -21.95 -13.97
CA ALA A 471 -36.38 -21.29 -14.81
C ALA A 471 -34.95 -21.78 -14.47
N PRO A 472 -33.97 -21.65 -15.39
CA PRO A 472 -32.58 -21.94 -15.09
C PRO A 472 -32.05 -21.18 -13.88
N GLU A 473 -31.30 -21.86 -13.02
CA GLU A 473 -30.70 -21.24 -11.84
C GLU A 473 -29.48 -20.41 -12.23
N THR A 474 -29.69 -19.19 -12.69
CA THR A 474 -28.61 -18.22 -12.93
C THR A 474 -28.47 -17.27 -11.74
N ILE A 475 -27.36 -16.51 -11.69
CA ILE A 475 -27.20 -15.45 -10.69
C ILE A 475 -28.32 -14.43 -10.81
N GLN A 476 -28.62 -13.98 -12.03
CA GLN A 476 -29.69 -13.04 -12.32
C GLN A 476 -31.05 -13.56 -11.84
N HIS A 477 -31.33 -14.86 -12.03
CA HIS A 477 -32.55 -15.47 -11.54
C HIS A 477 -32.62 -15.47 -10.00
N ILE A 478 -31.54 -15.85 -9.31
CA ILE A 478 -31.51 -15.84 -7.84
C ILE A 478 -31.63 -14.42 -7.29
N THR A 479 -30.98 -13.43 -7.90
CA THR A 479 -30.90 -12.08 -7.35
C THR A 479 -32.10 -11.19 -7.68
N ALA A 480 -32.83 -11.45 -8.77
CA ALA A 480 -33.94 -10.60 -9.19
C ALA A 480 -35.10 -11.31 -9.93
N GLY A 481 -35.03 -12.61 -10.21
CA GLY A 481 -36.01 -13.30 -11.07
C GLY A 481 -36.84 -14.41 -10.42
N CYS A 482 -36.51 -14.86 -9.20
CA CYS A 482 -37.16 -16.02 -8.60
C CYS A 482 -38.43 -15.64 -7.85
N LYS A 483 -39.59 -16.15 -8.31
CA LYS A 483 -40.91 -15.90 -7.69
C LYS A 483 -40.97 -16.28 -6.21
N MET A 484 -40.27 -17.33 -5.80
CA MET A 484 -40.22 -17.79 -4.41
C MET A 484 -39.44 -16.84 -3.48
N LEU A 485 -38.58 -15.99 -4.03
CA LEU A 485 -37.80 -15.00 -3.28
C LEU A 485 -38.47 -13.62 -3.24
N ALA A 486 -39.41 -13.34 -4.15
CA ALA A 486 -40.05 -12.05 -4.32
C ALA A 486 -40.77 -11.57 -3.04
N GLY A 487 -41.68 -12.39 -2.50
CA GLY A 487 -42.54 -12.01 -1.38
C GLY A 487 -41.85 -11.87 -0.02
N LYS A 488 -40.56 -12.23 0.11
CA LYS A 488 -39.82 -12.12 1.38
C LYS A 488 -38.45 -11.51 1.19
N ALA A 489 -37.57 -12.18 0.45
CA ALA A 489 -36.16 -11.80 0.39
C ALA A 489 -35.91 -10.54 -0.46
N TYR A 490 -36.61 -10.41 -1.60
CA TYR A 490 -36.51 -9.20 -2.43
C TYR A 490 -37.18 -8.01 -1.75
N MET A 491 -38.35 -8.23 -1.13
CA MET A 491 -39.03 -7.21 -0.32
C MET A 491 -38.20 -6.75 0.88
N GLU A 492 -37.51 -7.66 1.57
CA GLU A 492 -36.61 -7.30 2.68
C GLU A 492 -35.43 -6.43 2.20
N ARG A 493 -34.80 -6.77 1.06
CA ARG A 493 -33.73 -5.97 0.45
C ARG A 493 -34.24 -4.60 0.02
N HIS A 494 -35.41 -4.55 -0.60
CA HIS A 494 -36.08 -3.33 -1.03
C HIS A 494 -36.33 -2.39 0.16
N ASN A 495 -36.97 -2.90 1.22
CA ASN A 495 -37.31 -2.11 2.41
C ASN A 495 -36.06 -1.60 3.14
N GLN A 496 -34.93 -2.33 3.07
CA GLN A 496 -33.66 -1.83 3.61
C GLN A 496 -33.11 -0.63 2.84
N VAL A 497 -33.33 -0.55 1.52
CA VAL A 497 -32.93 0.61 0.71
C VAL A 497 -33.88 1.77 0.99
N ALA A 498 -35.19 1.54 0.89
CA ALA A 498 -36.21 2.54 1.17
C ALA A 498 -36.10 3.09 2.60
N GLY A 499 -35.80 2.25 3.58
CA GLY A 499 -35.62 2.65 4.98
C GLY A 499 -34.37 3.52 5.23
N ILE A 500 -33.36 3.50 4.35
CA ILE A 500 -32.26 4.48 4.41
C ILE A 500 -32.76 5.85 3.97
N VAL A 501 -33.44 5.90 2.83
CA VAL A 501 -34.03 7.13 2.28
C VAL A 501 -34.98 7.76 3.30
N TYR A 502 -35.90 6.97 3.85
CA TYR A 502 -36.85 7.41 4.87
C TYR A 502 -36.20 8.04 6.09
N ARG A 503 -35.15 7.42 6.65
CA ARG A 503 -34.48 7.93 7.85
C ARG A 503 -33.74 9.24 7.57
N ASN A 504 -33.16 9.39 6.38
CA ASN A 504 -32.51 10.64 6.00
C ASN A 504 -33.53 11.78 5.86
N ILE A 505 -34.72 11.49 5.31
CA ILE A 505 -35.82 12.46 5.23
C ILE A 505 -36.31 12.83 6.64
N CYS A 506 -36.50 11.84 7.53
CA CYS A 506 -36.93 12.13 8.91
C CYS A 506 -35.93 13.01 9.64
N ALA A 507 -34.63 12.76 9.46
CA ALA A 507 -33.57 13.58 10.05
C ALA A 507 -33.58 15.03 9.54
N GLU A 508 -33.85 15.25 8.24
CA GLU A 508 -33.96 16.59 7.66
C GLU A 508 -35.09 17.42 8.30
N TYR A 509 -36.25 16.79 8.54
CA TYR A 509 -37.42 17.44 9.10
C TYR A 509 -37.54 17.35 10.62
N ASN A 510 -36.49 16.89 11.32
CA ASN A 510 -36.48 16.67 12.77
C ASN A 510 -37.66 15.80 13.28
N LEU A 511 -38.04 14.79 12.51
CA LEU A 511 -39.05 13.80 12.88
C LEU A 511 -38.42 12.62 13.63
N GLU A 512 -39.21 11.89 14.40
CA GLU A 512 -38.73 10.71 15.13
C GLU A 512 -38.17 9.64 14.18
N VAL A 513 -36.88 9.34 14.31
CA VAL A 513 -36.21 8.35 13.46
C VAL A 513 -36.31 6.96 14.12
N PRO A 514 -36.77 5.91 13.41
CA PRO A 514 -36.78 4.55 13.94
C PRO A 514 -35.40 4.17 14.50
N ARG A 515 -35.36 3.67 15.74
CA ARG A 515 -34.10 3.40 16.47
C ARG A 515 -33.30 2.28 15.82
N SER A 516 -34.00 1.31 15.23
CA SER A 516 -33.39 0.18 14.54
C SER A 516 -33.57 0.28 13.03
N LYS A 517 -32.54 -0.13 12.28
CA LYS A 517 -32.61 -0.30 10.82
C LYS A 517 -33.56 -1.39 10.33
N TRP A 518 -34.04 -2.22 11.26
CA TRP A 518 -34.95 -3.33 11.00
C TRP A 518 -36.39 -3.01 11.43
N GLU A 519 -36.59 -1.89 12.10
CA GLU A 519 -37.90 -1.43 12.52
C GLU A 519 -38.66 -0.89 11.32
N MET A 520 -39.93 -1.27 11.21
CA MET A 520 -40.77 -0.85 10.10
C MET A 520 -41.17 0.61 10.31
N PRO A 521 -40.98 1.49 9.31
CA PRO A 521 -41.43 2.86 9.42
C PRO A 521 -42.94 2.94 9.70
N PRO A 522 -43.39 3.88 10.54
CA PRO A 522 -44.81 4.17 10.68
C PRO A 522 -45.39 4.63 9.33
N ARG A 523 -46.64 4.22 9.04
CA ARG A 523 -47.32 4.52 7.77
C ARG A 523 -47.47 6.01 7.50
N VAL A 524 -47.67 6.80 8.55
CA VAL A 524 -47.81 8.25 8.48
C VAL A 524 -46.99 8.86 9.61
N MET A 525 -46.18 9.86 9.26
CA MET A 525 -45.43 10.69 10.19
C MET A 525 -45.61 12.14 9.80
N GLU A 526 -45.86 13.01 10.78
CA GLU A 526 -46.24 14.37 10.50
C GLU A 526 -45.82 15.31 11.63
N ASN A 527 -45.33 16.48 11.26
CA ASN A 527 -45.17 17.64 12.14
C ASN A 527 -45.68 18.89 11.41
N ASP A 528 -45.40 20.07 11.96
CA ASP A 528 -45.83 21.34 11.36
C ASP A 528 -45.15 21.65 10.01
N GLN A 529 -43.98 21.06 9.75
CA GLN A 529 -43.19 21.33 8.54
C GLN A 529 -43.47 20.33 7.42
N ALA A 530 -43.60 19.03 7.74
CA ALA A 530 -43.65 17.97 6.75
C ALA A 530 -44.57 16.82 7.15
N LYS A 531 -45.05 16.11 6.14
CA LYS A 531 -45.80 14.86 6.25
C LYS A 531 -45.14 13.79 5.39
N ILE A 532 -44.78 12.66 5.99
CA ILE A 532 -44.17 11.51 5.32
C ILE A 532 -45.14 10.35 5.36
N LEU A 533 -45.41 9.76 4.19
CA LEU A 533 -46.28 8.61 4.00
C LEU A 533 -45.42 7.43 3.54
N TRP A 534 -45.43 6.33 4.28
CA TRP A 534 -44.69 5.11 3.95
C TRP A 534 -45.65 4.00 3.55
N ASP A 535 -45.46 3.44 2.36
CA ASP A 535 -46.28 2.35 1.80
C ASP A 535 -47.79 2.62 1.97
N PHE A 536 -48.19 3.86 1.70
CA PHE A 536 -49.55 4.34 1.91
C PHE A 536 -50.28 4.43 0.56
N GLN A 537 -51.50 3.91 0.51
CA GLN A 537 -52.33 3.99 -0.70
C GLN A 537 -53.01 5.36 -0.78
N MET A 538 -52.70 6.13 -1.82
CA MET A 538 -53.30 7.45 -2.05
C MET A 538 -54.74 7.31 -2.54
N GLN A 539 -55.66 8.01 -1.88
CA GLN A 539 -57.02 8.20 -2.39
C GLN A 539 -57.02 9.38 -3.36
N THR A 540 -57.42 9.12 -4.60
CA THR A 540 -57.48 10.11 -5.69
C THR A 540 -58.89 10.20 -6.23
N ASP A 541 -59.33 11.40 -6.63
CA ASP A 541 -60.71 11.61 -7.14
C ASP A 541 -60.95 10.85 -8.46
N LYS A 542 -59.92 10.68 -9.28
CA LYS A 542 -59.91 9.80 -10.44
C LYS A 542 -59.21 8.49 -10.11
N MET A 543 -59.65 7.40 -10.74
CA MET A 543 -59.03 6.10 -10.57
C MET A 543 -57.62 6.10 -11.17
N VAL A 544 -56.59 6.07 -10.31
CA VAL A 544 -55.19 5.90 -10.71
C VAL A 544 -54.76 4.48 -10.36
N VAL A 545 -54.36 3.70 -11.36
CA VAL A 545 -53.98 2.29 -11.18
C VAL A 545 -52.75 2.15 -10.27
N ALA A 546 -51.81 3.08 -10.35
CA ALA A 546 -50.60 3.11 -9.54
C ALA A 546 -50.68 4.21 -8.47
N ASN A 547 -51.38 3.93 -7.37
CA ASN A 547 -51.62 4.89 -6.30
C ASN A 547 -50.89 4.60 -4.97
N GLN A 548 -50.02 3.58 -4.93
CA GLN A 548 -49.23 3.21 -3.75
C GLN A 548 -47.73 3.27 -4.08
N PRO A 549 -47.08 4.43 -3.89
CA PRO A 549 -45.62 4.55 -3.91
C PRO A 549 -45.00 4.12 -2.57
N ASP A 550 -43.69 3.91 -2.55
CA ASP A 550 -43.00 3.47 -1.33
C ASP A 550 -42.92 4.59 -0.28
N ILE A 551 -42.61 5.82 -0.72
CA ILE A 551 -42.55 6.99 0.16
C ILE A 551 -43.15 8.20 -0.55
N VAL A 552 -44.01 8.96 0.15
CA VAL A 552 -44.42 10.30 -0.27
C VAL A 552 -44.02 11.29 0.81
N VAL A 553 -43.32 12.35 0.43
CA VAL A 553 -42.96 13.45 1.35
C VAL A 553 -43.71 14.69 0.91
N VAL A 554 -44.44 15.32 1.81
CA VAL A 554 -45.13 16.60 1.59
C VAL A 554 -44.48 17.64 2.48
N ASP A 555 -43.84 18.64 1.88
CA ASP A 555 -43.31 19.81 2.56
C ASP A 555 -44.40 20.90 2.60
N LYS A 556 -44.94 21.13 3.80
CA LYS A 556 -46.06 22.05 4.02
C LYS A 556 -45.66 23.50 3.84
N GLN A 557 -44.40 23.83 4.11
CA GLN A 557 -43.89 25.20 4.03
C GLN A 557 -43.56 25.58 2.59
N LYS A 558 -42.87 24.70 1.86
CA LYS A 558 -42.48 24.92 0.46
C LYS A 558 -43.62 24.65 -0.52
N LYS A 559 -44.73 24.02 -0.07
CA LYS A 559 -45.84 23.56 -0.90
C LYS A 559 -45.36 22.67 -2.05
N THR A 560 -44.51 21.69 -1.70
CA THR A 560 -43.97 20.70 -2.63
C THR A 560 -44.21 19.30 -2.10
N ALA A 561 -44.36 18.32 -2.99
CA ALA A 561 -44.35 16.91 -2.63
C ALA A 561 -43.38 16.11 -3.50
N VAL A 562 -42.82 15.04 -2.93
CA VAL A 562 -41.90 14.14 -3.61
C VAL A 562 -42.44 12.72 -3.46
N VAL A 563 -42.73 12.09 -4.61
CA VAL A 563 -43.13 10.68 -4.70
C VAL A 563 -41.89 9.87 -5.01
N ILE A 564 -41.48 9.01 -4.09
CA ILE A 564 -40.25 8.23 -4.17
C ILE A 564 -40.64 6.76 -4.26
N ASP A 565 -40.06 6.09 -5.25
CA ASP A 565 -40.25 4.66 -5.42
C ASP A 565 -38.89 3.99 -5.68
N VAL A 566 -38.64 2.91 -4.94
CA VAL A 566 -37.38 2.19 -4.88
C VAL A 566 -37.48 0.91 -5.70
N ALA A 567 -36.43 0.59 -6.45
CA ALA A 567 -36.35 -0.70 -7.14
C ALA A 567 -34.94 -1.29 -7.08
N VAL A 568 -34.88 -2.61 -6.88
CA VAL A 568 -33.63 -3.38 -6.96
C VAL A 568 -33.72 -4.47 -8.04
N PRO A 569 -33.70 -4.10 -9.34
CA PRO A 569 -33.84 -5.03 -10.45
C PRO A 569 -32.51 -5.77 -10.75
N ASN A 570 -32.54 -6.61 -11.79
CA ASN A 570 -31.31 -7.07 -12.42
C ASN A 570 -30.52 -5.87 -12.97
N ASP A 571 -29.20 -5.91 -12.84
CA ASP A 571 -28.27 -4.83 -13.17
C ASP A 571 -28.36 -4.38 -14.64
N SER A 572 -28.64 -5.29 -15.58
CA SER A 572 -28.85 -4.97 -16.99
C SER A 572 -30.14 -4.17 -17.26
N ASN A 573 -31.10 -4.20 -16.33
CA ASN A 573 -32.44 -3.64 -16.50
C ASN A 573 -32.66 -2.34 -15.73
N ILE A 574 -31.63 -1.78 -15.09
CA ILE A 574 -31.75 -0.61 -14.22
C ILE A 574 -32.35 0.60 -14.98
N ARG A 575 -31.90 0.86 -16.21
CA ARG A 575 -32.38 1.98 -17.02
C ARG A 575 -33.84 1.81 -17.46
N LYS A 576 -34.20 0.57 -17.85
CA LYS A 576 -35.59 0.24 -18.17
C LYS A 576 -36.50 0.43 -16.95
N LYS A 577 -36.07 -0.03 -15.78
CA LYS A 577 -36.83 0.08 -14.53
C LYS A 577 -36.98 1.52 -14.06
N GLU A 578 -35.96 2.35 -14.26
CA GLU A 578 -36.02 3.80 -14.00
C GLU A 578 -37.13 4.46 -14.82
N HIS A 579 -37.17 4.17 -16.14
CA HIS A 579 -38.20 4.73 -17.03
C HIS A 579 -39.60 4.22 -16.70
N GLU A 580 -39.76 2.90 -16.50
CA GLU A 580 -41.04 2.29 -16.11
C GLU A 580 -41.64 2.95 -14.86
N LYS A 581 -40.81 3.34 -13.88
CA LYS A 581 -41.28 3.97 -12.64
C LYS A 581 -41.70 5.43 -12.85
N LEU A 582 -41.01 6.17 -13.72
CA LEU A 582 -41.40 7.54 -14.07
C LEU A 582 -42.77 7.56 -14.76
N GLU A 583 -42.98 6.68 -15.74
CA GLU A 583 -44.25 6.55 -16.44
C GLU A 583 -45.37 6.07 -15.51
N LYS A 584 -45.09 5.04 -14.69
CA LYS A 584 -46.06 4.45 -13.76
C LYS A 584 -46.70 5.50 -12.83
N TYR A 585 -45.93 6.46 -12.34
CA TYR A 585 -46.42 7.44 -11.36
C TYR A 585 -46.77 8.81 -11.95
N GLN A 586 -46.77 8.96 -13.28
CA GLN A 586 -47.15 10.22 -13.92
C GLN A 586 -48.61 10.61 -13.63
N GLY A 587 -49.55 9.68 -13.76
CA GLY A 587 -50.96 9.94 -13.45
C GLY A 587 -51.19 10.26 -11.96
N LEU A 588 -50.45 9.61 -11.05
CA LEU A 588 -50.53 9.93 -9.62
C LEU A 588 -50.00 11.35 -9.35
N ARG A 589 -48.89 11.72 -9.99
CA ARG A 589 -48.30 13.06 -9.87
C ARG A 589 -49.31 14.14 -10.25
N GLU A 590 -49.94 14.02 -11.42
CA GLU A 590 -50.91 15.00 -11.92
C GLU A 590 -52.11 15.16 -10.97
N GLU A 591 -52.65 14.05 -10.45
CA GLU A 591 -53.76 14.09 -9.50
C GLU A 591 -53.35 14.68 -8.13
N LEU A 592 -52.15 14.35 -7.63
CA LEU A 592 -51.64 14.96 -6.38
C LEU A 592 -51.38 16.46 -6.53
N GLU A 593 -50.85 16.91 -7.67
CA GLU A 593 -50.65 18.35 -7.97
C GLU A 593 -51.99 19.09 -7.94
N ARG A 594 -53.04 18.49 -8.53
CA ARG A 594 -54.39 19.06 -8.56
C ARG A 594 -55.06 19.07 -7.18
N MET A 595 -55.05 17.94 -6.48
CA MET A 595 -55.77 17.76 -5.22
C MET A 595 -55.13 18.53 -4.08
N TRP A 596 -53.81 18.48 -3.96
CA TRP A 596 -53.10 19.09 -2.82
C TRP A 596 -52.60 20.51 -3.13
N ARG A 597 -52.70 20.97 -4.39
CA ARG A 597 -52.24 22.30 -4.83
C ARG A 597 -50.77 22.55 -4.49
N VAL A 598 -49.95 21.51 -4.64
CA VAL A 598 -48.49 21.52 -4.42
C VAL A 598 -47.78 21.05 -5.69
N LYS A 599 -46.53 21.45 -5.90
CA LYS A 599 -45.71 20.91 -6.99
C LYS A 599 -45.21 19.51 -6.63
N VAL A 600 -45.47 18.51 -7.47
CA VAL A 600 -45.11 17.11 -7.17
C VAL A 600 -43.95 16.67 -8.07
N THR A 601 -42.96 16.00 -7.50
CA THR A 601 -41.83 15.43 -8.24
C THR A 601 -41.77 13.92 -8.04
N VAL A 602 -41.58 13.15 -9.10
CA VAL A 602 -41.42 11.69 -9.04
C VAL A 602 -39.93 11.35 -9.10
N VAL A 603 -39.44 10.61 -8.10
CA VAL A 603 -38.03 10.26 -7.97
C VAL A 603 -37.86 8.73 -7.94
N PRO A 604 -37.39 8.12 -9.04
CA PRO A 604 -37.09 6.70 -9.08
C PRO A 604 -35.72 6.42 -8.44
N VAL A 605 -35.68 5.63 -7.38
CA VAL A 605 -34.43 5.20 -6.73
C VAL A 605 -34.13 3.77 -7.16
N VAL A 606 -33.42 3.62 -8.29
CA VAL A 606 -33.12 2.32 -8.90
C VAL A 606 -31.65 1.94 -8.72
N ILE A 607 -31.40 0.79 -8.10
CA ILE A 607 -30.05 0.24 -7.90
C ILE A 607 -30.04 -1.22 -8.34
N GLY A 608 -29.09 -1.62 -9.18
CA GLY A 608 -28.91 -3.00 -9.60
C GLY A 608 -28.58 -3.94 -8.43
N ALA A 609 -29.06 -5.17 -8.49
CA ALA A 609 -28.86 -6.15 -7.42
C ALA A 609 -27.39 -6.42 -7.09
N LEU A 610 -26.47 -6.29 -8.04
CA LEU A 610 -25.03 -6.46 -7.87
C LEU A 610 -24.26 -5.13 -7.81
N GLY A 611 -24.97 -4.01 -7.69
CA GLY A 611 -24.41 -2.69 -7.42
C GLY A 611 -24.35 -1.74 -8.61
N ALA A 612 -24.91 -2.09 -9.77
CA ALA A 612 -24.98 -1.17 -10.91
C ALA A 612 -25.90 0.02 -10.63
N VAL A 613 -25.54 1.21 -11.14
CA VAL A 613 -26.36 2.43 -10.99
C VAL A 613 -26.40 3.23 -12.28
N THR A 614 -27.53 3.88 -12.51
CA THR A 614 -27.70 4.78 -13.65
C THR A 614 -26.89 6.06 -13.45
N PRO A 615 -26.47 6.76 -14.53
CA PRO A 615 -25.77 8.04 -14.41
C PRO A 615 -26.55 9.09 -13.60
N LYS A 616 -27.89 9.07 -13.76
CA LYS A 616 -28.84 10.01 -13.15
C LYS A 616 -29.16 9.76 -11.68
N LEU A 617 -28.75 8.64 -11.09
CA LEU A 617 -29.11 8.31 -9.69
C LEU A 617 -28.76 9.45 -8.72
N GLY A 618 -27.61 10.11 -8.89
CA GLY A 618 -27.22 11.25 -8.07
C GLY A 618 -28.16 12.44 -8.20
N GLU A 619 -28.59 12.77 -9.42
CA GLU A 619 -29.56 13.85 -9.69
C GLU A 619 -30.92 13.54 -9.08
N TRP A 620 -31.33 12.26 -9.11
CA TRP A 620 -32.56 11.80 -8.47
C TRP A 620 -32.48 11.93 -6.94
N LEU A 621 -31.39 11.47 -6.33
CA LEU A 621 -31.22 11.54 -4.87
C LEU A 621 -31.16 12.99 -4.35
N GLN A 622 -30.68 13.95 -5.16
CA GLN A 622 -30.68 15.37 -4.81
C GLN A 622 -32.08 16.00 -4.76
N GLN A 623 -33.07 15.39 -5.41
CA GLN A 623 -34.47 15.85 -5.38
C GLN A 623 -35.23 15.35 -4.15
N ILE A 624 -34.62 14.47 -3.35
CA ILE A 624 -35.18 13.96 -2.11
C ILE A 624 -34.73 14.87 -0.95
N PRO A 625 -35.63 15.30 -0.04
CA PRO A 625 -35.23 16.05 1.15
C PRO A 625 -34.22 15.28 2.02
N GLY A 626 -33.22 16.00 2.52
CA GLY A 626 -32.12 15.43 3.30
C GLY A 626 -30.94 14.93 2.45
N THR A 627 -29.91 14.41 3.11
CA THR A 627 -28.69 13.95 2.43
C THR A 627 -28.68 12.44 2.24
N THR A 628 -29.12 11.96 1.07
CA THR A 628 -28.99 10.53 0.71
C THR A 628 -27.80 10.29 -0.20
N SER A 629 -26.81 9.54 0.28
CA SER A 629 -25.63 9.18 -0.51
C SER A 629 -25.89 7.98 -1.44
N GLU A 630 -25.47 8.06 -2.71
CA GLU A 630 -25.45 6.95 -3.68
C GLU A 630 -24.80 5.68 -3.06
N ILE A 631 -23.73 5.86 -2.28
CA ILE A 631 -23.00 4.76 -1.65
C ILE A 631 -23.82 4.05 -0.58
N SER A 632 -24.65 4.78 0.16
CA SER A 632 -25.46 4.20 1.23
C SER A 632 -26.52 3.25 0.69
N VAL A 633 -27.20 3.66 -0.39
CA VAL A 633 -28.23 2.85 -1.07
C VAL A 633 -27.60 1.68 -1.83
N GLN A 634 -26.47 1.89 -2.53
CA GLN A 634 -25.70 0.82 -3.15
C GLN A 634 -25.25 -0.23 -2.12
N LYS A 635 -24.66 0.21 -1.01
CA LYS A 635 -24.21 -0.68 0.07
C LYS A 635 -25.35 -1.54 0.60
N SER A 636 -26.53 -0.95 0.80
CA SER A 636 -27.72 -1.66 1.30
C SER A 636 -28.20 -2.73 0.30
N ALA A 637 -28.30 -2.37 -0.98
CA ALA A 637 -28.68 -3.29 -2.05
C ALA A 637 -27.71 -4.48 -2.13
N VAL A 638 -26.40 -4.21 -2.15
CA VAL A 638 -25.34 -5.24 -2.23
C VAL A 638 -25.34 -6.15 -0.99
N LEU A 639 -25.54 -5.60 0.21
CA LEU A 639 -25.65 -6.39 1.44
C LEU A 639 -26.89 -7.29 1.44
N GLY A 640 -28.04 -6.79 0.99
CA GLY A 640 -29.25 -7.57 0.83
C GLY A 640 -29.07 -8.70 -0.18
N THR A 641 -28.40 -8.43 -1.31
CA THR A 641 -28.07 -9.46 -2.31
C THR A 641 -27.12 -10.51 -1.77
N ALA A 642 -26.09 -10.12 -1.00
CA ALA A 642 -25.20 -11.07 -0.34
C ALA A 642 -25.98 -12.00 0.62
N LYS A 643 -26.95 -11.46 1.37
CA LYS A 643 -27.81 -12.25 2.26
C LYS A 643 -28.67 -13.26 1.48
N ILE A 644 -29.21 -12.86 0.33
CA ILE A 644 -29.97 -13.74 -0.56
C ILE A 644 -29.08 -14.88 -1.07
N LEU A 645 -27.91 -14.55 -1.62
CA LEU A 645 -26.97 -15.53 -2.19
C LEU A 645 -26.53 -16.56 -1.14
N ARG A 646 -26.14 -16.11 0.05
CA ARG A 646 -25.73 -17.01 1.15
C ARG A 646 -26.81 -18.00 1.54
N ARG A 647 -28.05 -17.52 1.71
CA ARG A 647 -29.19 -18.36 2.08
C ARG A 647 -29.56 -19.35 0.98
N THR A 648 -29.67 -18.89 -0.26
CA THR A 648 -30.10 -19.72 -1.38
C THR A 648 -29.04 -20.75 -1.76
N LEU A 649 -27.78 -20.34 -1.82
CA LEU A 649 -26.68 -21.22 -2.22
C LEU A 649 -26.10 -22.05 -1.07
N LYS A 650 -26.58 -21.86 0.17
CA LYS A 650 -26.07 -22.50 1.40
C LYS A 650 -24.55 -22.34 1.55
N LEU A 651 -24.06 -21.14 1.28
CA LEU A 651 -22.63 -20.87 1.37
C LEU A 651 -22.20 -20.85 2.86
N PRO A 652 -21.06 -21.48 3.22
CA PRO A 652 -20.59 -21.50 4.59
C PRO A 652 -20.28 -20.08 5.08
N GLY A 653 -20.32 -19.81 6.39
CA GLY A 653 -20.22 -18.44 6.97
C GLY A 653 -18.94 -17.65 6.64
N LEU A 654 -17.92 -18.28 6.05
CA LEU A 654 -16.74 -17.62 5.46
C LEU A 654 -17.02 -16.98 4.08
N TRP A 655 -18.17 -17.28 3.49
CA TRP A 655 -18.65 -16.84 2.18
C TRP A 655 -19.97 -16.07 2.32
#